data_AF-A0A2S8G1A1-F1
#
_entry.id   AF-A0A2S8G1A1-F1
#
_cell.length_a   1.000
_cell.length_b   1.000
_cell.length_c   1.000
_cell.angle_alpha   90.00
_cell.angle_beta   90.00
_cell.angle_gamma   90.00
#
_symmetry.space_group_name_H-M   'P 1'
#
loop_
_entity.id
_entity.type
_entity.pdbx_description
1 polymer ?
#
loop_
_entity_poly.entity_id
_entity_poly.type
_entity_poly.pdbx_seq_one_letter_code
_entity_poly.pdbx_strand_id
1 'polypeptide(L)'
;MIALLLIVVGLIALVVGAELLVRGASRLAASAGISSLIIGLTVVAFGTSAPEMAVSVTSSLAGSSDVAVGNVTGSNIFNVLLILGLSALITPLVVDQKLVRFDVPLILFVSIVVWVFAYDLKISQGEGALLFAGLIAYTIRCLLVGRKESAAVKQEYENAYHQPESTEEITTKSSGWSNLAWQFALIVGGLTLLVVGAHCLVEGATTTARSLGVSELVIGLTIVAAGTSLPELATSLVAAMRGERDIAVGNVIGSNLFNLLGVLGLSAAVLPGGIDVAEQAWKFDLPVMIAVAAACLPVFFTGHRISRGEGILFVAYYIAYVVALVLSATGSQALPAFEILMIWFAMPLTVITLLITVARSIDQWRWQSARERFTHSGNTLPHVVVIGGGFGGLAVARNLGRTEARVTLIDRRNFHLFQPLLYQVATGSLSPANIAAPLRNILRRHWNVSVRLEEVADIDLARKSVLLADGDRVPFDYLVVAAGVRHSYFGNGQWEPAAPGLKTIEDATEIRRRILSAFEAAENETDASRRRQLLTFVIVGGGPTGVELAGSLAEIARHTMEFEFRRINPSSAQIILVEAADRILGMYPPELSTKAQTSLERLGVSVRCKTRVLQVEEGLLTLASPTGEEELLPATTILWAAGIEASPLAKRLGEQAGVAIDRAGRVAVNSDLSLDGFPNVFVIGDMAACSDADGKPLPGIAPVAMQQGKYVAKVIRDELPGRVVATADKREPFHYHHQGSLATIGRSAAVAHIGGWQLSGFLAWTLWLVIHIANLSQFESRILVFVQWIWSFITFGRSARLITGVHHDAIAPQPESHEPDQVNV
;
A
#
# COMPACT_ATOMS: atom_id res chain seq x y z
N MET A 1 -19.53 -3.94 -57.73
CA MET A 1 -20.78 -4.51 -57.18
C MET A 1 -20.57 -5.94 -56.68
N ILE A 2 -20.06 -6.88 -57.50
CA ILE A 2 -19.80 -8.28 -57.10
C ILE A 2 -18.82 -8.37 -55.90
N ALA A 3 -17.71 -7.63 -55.93
CA ALA A 3 -16.74 -7.61 -54.83
C ALA A 3 -17.35 -7.14 -53.49
N LEU A 4 -18.22 -6.12 -53.52
CA LEU A 4 -18.93 -5.63 -52.34
C LEU A 4 -19.92 -6.66 -51.79
N LEU A 5 -20.59 -7.40 -52.69
CA LEU A 5 -21.51 -8.47 -52.32
C LEU A 5 -20.76 -9.64 -51.67
N LEU A 6 -19.58 -10.02 -52.19
CA LEU A 6 -18.70 -11.02 -51.59
C LEU A 6 -18.25 -10.63 -50.17
N ILE A 7 -17.93 -9.35 -49.95
CA ILE A 7 -17.58 -8.84 -48.61
C ILE A 7 -18.75 -9.02 -47.64
N VAL A 8 -19.97 -8.59 -48.03
CA VAL A 8 -21.15 -8.69 -47.16
C VAL A 8 -21.52 -10.14 -46.86
N VAL A 9 -21.54 -11.00 -47.89
CA VAL A 9 -21.81 -12.44 -47.73
C VAL A 9 -20.74 -13.10 -46.86
N GLY A 10 -19.46 -12.76 -47.06
CA GLY A 10 -18.35 -13.25 -46.25
C GLY A 10 -18.48 -12.89 -44.77
N LEU A 11 -18.82 -11.64 -44.46
CA LEU A 11 -19.06 -11.19 -43.07
C LEU A 11 -20.23 -11.92 -42.40
N ILE A 12 -21.35 -12.09 -43.12
CA ILE A 12 -22.51 -12.83 -42.59
C ILE A 12 -22.12 -14.30 -42.34
N ALA A 13 -21.43 -14.93 -43.29
CA ALA A 13 -20.96 -16.30 -43.15
C ALA A 13 -20.00 -16.46 -41.96
N LEU A 14 -19.07 -15.51 -41.75
CA LEU A 14 -18.17 -15.54 -40.59
C LEU A 14 -18.92 -15.48 -39.25
N VAL A 15 -19.88 -14.56 -39.11
CA VAL A 15 -20.65 -14.41 -37.87
C VAL A 15 -21.53 -15.64 -37.61
N VAL A 16 -22.25 -16.12 -38.62
CA VAL A 16 -23.10 -17.31 -38.50
C VAL A 16 -22.25 -18.56 -38.25
N GLY A 17 -21.11 -18.69 -38.91
CA GLY A 17 -20.18 -19.81 -38.76
C GLY A 17 -19.60 -19.87 -37.35
N ALA A 18 -19.13 -18.72 -36.85
CA ALA A 18 -18.64 -18.57 -35.47
C ALA A 18 -19.74 -18.92 -34.46
N GLU A 19 -20.98 -18.46 -34.66
CA GLU A 19 -22.10 -18.76 -33.78
C GLU A 19 -22.43 -20.25 -33.73
N LEU A 20 -22.45 -20.94 -34.88
CA LEU A 20 -22.68 -22.38 -34.95
C LEU A 20 -21.54 -23.16 -34.28
N LEU A 21 -20.29 -22.75 -34.54
CA LEU A 21 -19.10 -23.36 -33.97
C LEU A 21 -19.08 -23.24 -32.45
N VAL A 22 -19.24 -22.03 -31.90
CA VAL A 22 -19.22 -21.77 -30.45
C VAL A 22 -20.36 -22.52 -29.76
N ARG A 23 -21.57 -22.53 -30.33
CA ARG A 23 -22.70 -23.31 -29.78
C ARG A 23 -22.43 -24.80 -29.78
N GLY A 24 -21.91 -25.32 -30.88
CA GLY A 24 -21.55 -26.74 -31.01
C GLY A 24 -20.48 -27.13 -30.01
N ALA A 25 -19.41 -26.33 -29.91
CA ALA A 25 -18.28 -26.52 -29.01
C ALA A 25 -18.68 -26.47 -27.52
N SER A 26 -19.42 -25.46 -27.09
CA SER A 26 -19.90 -25.33 -25.70
C SER A 26 -20.78 -26.52 -25.30
N ARG A 27 -21.72 -26.92 -26.17
CA ARG A 27 -22.60 -28.07 -25.91
C ARG A 27 -21.85 -29.41 -25.94
N LEU A 28 -20.81 -29.52 -26.77
CA LEU A 28 -19.93 -30.68 -26.81
C LEU A 28 -19.10 -30.79 -25.53
N ALA A 29 -18.57 -29.67 -25.03
CA ALA A 29 -17.87 -29.62 -23.74
C ALA A 29 -18.77 -30.13 -22.61
N ALA A 30 -19.99 -29.60 -22.54
CA ALA A 30 -20.99 -29.99 -21.55
C ALA A 30 -21.41 -31.48 -21.68
N SER A 31 -21.62 -31.99 -22.89
CA SER A 31 -22.03 -33.38 -23.11
C SER A 31 -20.91 -34.39 -22.86
N ALA A 32 -19.66 -34.01 -23.12
CA ALA A 32 -18.49 -34.83 -22.85
C ALA A 32 -18.02 -34.76 -21.39
N GLY A 33 -18.52 -33.80 -20.60
CA GLY A 33 -18.06 -33.55 -19.24
C GLY A 33 -16.59 -33.09 -19.21
N ILE A 34 -16.19 -32.27 -20.17
CA ILE A 34 -14.84 -31.70 -20.27
C ILE A 34 -14.98 -30.18 -20.17
N SER A 35 -13.98 -29.47 -19.63
CA SER A 35 -13.99 -28.01 -19.61
C SER A 35 -14.11 -27.39 -21.01
N SER A 36 -14.90 -26.31 -21.11
CA SER A 36 -15.04 -25.48 -22.32
C SER A 36 -13.71 -24.93 -22.80
N LEU A 37 -12.78 -24.67 -21.87
CA LEU A 37 -11.40 -24.28 -22.15
C LEU A 37 -10.65 -25.32 -23.00
N ILE A 38 -10.70 -26.60 -22.64
CA ILE A 38 -9.99 -27.66 -23.37
C ILE A 38 -10.56 -27.80 -24.79
N ILE A 39 -11.88 -27.71 -24.95
CA ILE A 39 -12.51 -27.70 -26.28
C ILE A 39 -12.07 -26.48 -27.09
N GLY A 40 -11.97 -25.31 -26.46
CA GLY A 40 -11.40 -24.10 -27.06
C GLY A 40 -9.96 -24.29 -27.53
N LEU A 41 -9.08 -24.81 -26.65
CA LEU A 41 -7.66 -25.06 -26.89
C LEU A 41 -7.39 -26.14 -27.96
N THR A 42 -8.38 -26.97 -28.30
CA THR A 42 -8.21 -28.13 -29.18
C THR A 42 -9.12 -28.04 -30.40
N VAL A 43 -10.39 -28.43 -30.29
CA VAL A 43 -11.32 -28.58 -31.42
C VAL A 43 -11.55 -27.26 -32.13
N VAL A 44 -11.78 -26.18 -31.36
CA VAL A 44 -12.06 -24.86 -31.94
C VAL A 44 -10.80 -24.30 -32.58
N ALA A 45 -9.70 -24.23 -31.83
CA ALA A 45 -8.40 -23.74 -32.32
C ALA A 45 -7.89 -24.51 -33.55
N PHE A 46 -7.93 -25.85 -33.51
CA PHE A 46 -7.52 -26.68 -34.65
C PHE A 46 -8.40 -26.42 -35.88
N GLY A 47 -9.72 -26.34 -35.67
CA GLY A 47 -10.67 -26.12 -36.76
C GLY A 47 -10.48 -24.77 -37.42
N THR A 48 -10.30 -23.70 -36.63
CA THR A 48 -10.11 -22.35 -37.17
C THR A 48 -8.76 -22.15 -37.83
N SER A 49 -7.71 -22.85 -37.38
CA SER A 49 -6.34 -22.74 -37.91
C SER A 49 -6.02 -23.75 -39.03
N ALA A 50 -6.94 -24.65 -39.36
CA ALA A 50 -6.80 -25.57 -40.50
C ALA A 50 -6.62 -24.86 -41.86
N PRO A 51 -7.33 -23.75 -42.18
CA PRO A 51 -7.09 -22.97 -43.39
C PRO A 51 -5.68 -22.36 -43.44
N GLU A 52 -5.20 -21.82 -42.31
CA GLU A 52 -3.84 -21.30 -42.19
C GLU A 52 -2.79 -22.37 -42.47
N MET A 53 -3.02 -23.60 -41.97
CA MET A 53 -2.19 -24.76 -42.25
C MET A 53 -2.16 -25.10 -43.75
N ALA A 54 -3.34 -25.16 -44.38
CA ALA A 54 -3.45 -25.49 -45.81
C ALA A 54 -2.75 -24.44 -46.69
N VAL A 55 -2.96 -23.16 -46.42
CA VAL A 55 -2.31 -22.06 -47.16
C VAL A 55 -0.80 -22.09 -46.95
N SER A 56 -0.31 -22.21 -45.72
CA SER A 56 1.13 -22.18 -45.43
C SER A 56 1.88 -23.37 -46.06
N VAL A 57 1.29 -24.58 -46.02
CA VAL A 57 1.88 -25.77 -46.64
C VAL A 57 1.89 -25.64 -48.17
N THR A 58 0.79 -25.19 -48.77
CA THR A 58 0.71 -25.05 -50.23
C THR A 58 1.63 -23.94 -50.76
N SER A 59 1.74 -22.81 -50.06
CA SER A 59 2.70 -21.74 -50.38
C SER A 59 4.15 -22.20 -50.26
N SER A 60 4.46 -23.01 -49.25
CA SER A 60 5.80 -23.59 -49.07
C SER A 60 6.16 -24.55 -50.20
N LEU A 61 5.22 -25.43 -50.60
CA LEU A 61 5.40 -26.34 -51.74
C LEU A 61 5.52 -25.62 -53.08
N ALA A 62 4.90 -24.44 -53.22
CA ALA A 62 5.00 -23.59 -54.40
C ALA A 62 6.32 -22.77 -54.48
N GLY A 63 7.25 -22.98 -53.53
CA GLY A 63 8.56 -22.30 -53.52
C GLY A 63 8.54 -20.87 -52.97
N SER A 64 7.46 -20.45 -52.30
CA SER A 64 7.34 -19.16 -51.61
C SER A 64 7.42 -19.36 -50.09
N SER A 65 8.52 -19.95 -49.62
CA SER A 65 8.71 -20.44 -48.25
C SER A 65 8.81 -19.32 -47.20
N ASP A 66 9.38 -18.16 -47.53
CA ASP A 66 9.46 -16.98 -46.64
C ASP A 66 8.08 -16.48 -46.16
N VAL A 67 7.05 -16.65 -47.00
CA VAL A 67 5.68 -16.21 -46.70
C VAL A 67 5.07 -17.06 -45.57
N ALA A 68 5.48 -18.33 -45.42
CA ALA A 68 4.93 -19.21 -44.40
C ALA A 68 5.34 -18.79 -42.97
N VAL A 69 6.61 -18.42 -42.77
CA VAL A 69 7.11 -17.96 -41.45
C VAL A 69 6.53 -16.61 -41.08
N GLY A 70 6.46 -15.68 -42.06
CA GLY A 70 5.82 -14.39 -41.88
C GLY A 70 4.34 -14.51 -41.52
N ASN A 71 3.61 -15.40 -42.19
CA ASN A 71 2.20 -15.65 -41.90
C ASN A 71 2.00 -16.21 -40.49
N VAL A 72 2.75 -17.24 -40.11
CA VAL A 72 2.67 -17.83 -38.76
C VAL A 72 2.99 -16.78 -37.69
N THR A 73 4.07 -16.03 -37.84
CA THR A 73 4.50 -15.04 -36.85
C THR A 73 3.48 -13.90 -36.73
N GLY A 74 3.00 -13.40 -37.87
CA GLY A 74 1.97 -12.36 -37.95
C GLY A 74 0.65 -12.81 -37.31
N SER A 75 0.16 -14.02 -37.62
CA SER A 75 -1.06 -14.58 -37.03
C SER A 75 -0.94 -14.74 -35.51
N ASN A 76 0.21 -15.15 -34.98
CA ASN A 76 0.42 -15.23 -33.52
C ASN A 76 0.33 -13.84 -32.87
N ILE A 77 1.00 -12.83 -33.43
CA ILE A 77 0.94 -11.44 -32.94
C ILE A 77 -0.50 -10.90 -33.03
N PHE A 78 -1.19 -11.15 -34.14
CA PHE A 78 -2.58 -10.76 -34.38
C PHE A 78 -3.55 -11.39 -33.36
N ASN A 79 -3.40 -12.69 -33.12
CA ASN A 79 -4.20 -13.45 -32.16
C ASN A 79 -4.09 -12.87 -30.75
N VAL A 80 -2.86 -12.61 -30.28
CA VAL A 80 -2.65 -12.11 -28.91
C VAL A 80 -2.98 -10.62 -28.77
N LEU A 81 -2.51 -9.77 -29.68
CA LEU A 81 -2.69 -8.33 -29.51
C LEU A 81 -4.07 -7.83 -29.98
N LEU A 82 -4.56 -8.30 -31.12
CA LEU A 82 -5.83 -7.82 -31.66
C LEU A 82 -7.01 -8.65 -31.18
N ILE A 83 -7.01 -9.97 -31.39
CA ILE A 83 -8.19 -10.80 -31.11
C ILE A 83 -8.50 -10.83 -29.61
N LEU A 84 -7.49 -11.12 -28.78
CA LEU A 84 -7.66 -11.11 -27.33
C LEU A 84 -7.96 -9.70 -26.80
N GLY A 85 -7.31 -8.68 -27.35
CA GLY A 85 -7.53 -7.29 -27.01
C GLY A 85 -8.97 -6.83 -27.27
N LEU A 86 -9.48 -7.04 -28.49
CA LEU A 86 -10.86 -6.74 -28.86
C LEU A 86 -11.87 -7.55 -28.05
N SER A 87 -11.59 -8.83 -27.81
CA SER A 87 -12.45 -9.69 -26.99
C SER A 87 -12.55 -9.17 -25.55
N ALA A 88 -11.44 -8.71 -24.96
CA ALA A 88 -11.41 -8.09 -23.63
C ALA A 88 -12.10 -6.73 -23.55
N LEU A 89 -12.13 -5.96 -24.66
CA LEU A 89 -12.89 -4.71 -24.74
C LEU A 89 -14.40 -4.95 -24.65
N ILE A 90 -14.90 -5.99 -25.32
CA ILE A 90 -16.31 -6.39 -25.25
C ILE A 90 -16.67 -6.80 -23.82
N THR A 91 -15.96 -7.81 -23.29
CA THR A 91 -16.18 -8.34 -21.95
C THR A 91 -14.84 -8.70 -21.31
N PRO A 92 -14.61 -8.34 -20.03
CA PRO A 92 -13.41 -8.79 -19.32
C PRO A 92 -13.29 -10.32 -19.36
N LEU A 93 -12.18 -10.81 -19.91
CA LEU A 93 -11.97 -12.24 -20.11
C LEU A 93 -11.41 -12.85 -18.84
N VAL A 94 -12.04 -13.90 -18.32
CA VAL A 94 -11.50 -14.67 -17.20
C VAL A 94 -10.51 -15.67 -17.77
N VAL A 95 -9.36 -15.82 -17.11
CA VAL A 95 -8.28 -16.72 -17.55
C VAL A 95 -8.09 -17.81 -16.50
N ASP A 96 -8.31 -19.06 -16.90
CA ASP A 96 -8.12 -20.21 -16.03
C ASP A 96 -6.67 -20.33 -15.55
N GLN A 97 -6.47 -20.67 -14.27
CA GLN A 97 -5.15 -20.79 -13.66
C GLN A 97 -4.29 -21.89 -14.32
N LYS A 98 -4.90 -22.94 -14.88
CA LYS A 98 -4.19 -24.00 -15.62
C LYS A 98 -3.51 -23.44 -16.87
N LEU A 99 -4.23 -22.58 -17.60
CA LEU A 99 -3.72 -21.91 -18.81
C LEU A 99 -2.51 -21.03 -18.49
N VAL A 100 -2.59 -20.26 -17.40
CA VAL A 100 -1.49 -19.39 -16.96
C VAL A 100 -0.26 -20.19 -16.53
N ARG A 101 -0.44 -21.36 -15.92
CA ARG A 101 0.67 -22.17 -15.40
C ARG A 101 1.40 -23.00 -16.46
N PHE A 102 0.73 -23.37 -17.55
CA PHE A 102 1.32 -24.28 -18.53
C PHE A 102 1.27 -23.75 -19.97
N ASP A 103 0.08 -23.44 -20.51
CA ASP A 103 -0.08 -23.17 -21.94
C ASP A 103 0.58 -21.84 -22.36
N VAL A 104 0.51 -20.78 -21.53
CA VAL A 104 1.20 -19.50 -21.82
C VAL A 104 2.73 -19.62 -21.71
N PRO A 105 3.31 -20.21 -20.65
CA PRO A 105 4.73 -20.55 -20.63
C PRO A 105 5.17 -21.41 -21.82
N LEU A 106 4.33 -22.36 -22.26
CA LEU A 106 4.62 -23.20 -23.41
C LEU A 106 4.65 -22.39 -24.72
N ILE A 107 3.70 -21.47 -24.96
CA ILE A 107 3.76 -20.56 -26.11
C ILE A 107 5.08 -19.80 -26.09
N LEU A 108 5.41 -19.16 -24.97
CA LEU A 108 6.66 -18.41 -24.84
C LEU A 108 7.89 -19.28 -25.12
N PHE A 109 7.93 -20.48 -24.56
CA PHE A 109 9.02 -21.43 -24.80
C PHE A 109 9.12 -21.81 -26.28
N VAL A 110 8.02 -22.19 -26.92
CA VAL A 110 8.00 -22.58 -28.33
C VAL A 110 8.36 -21.40 -29.24
N SER A 111 7.90 -20.18 -28.93
CA SER A 111 8.29 -18.96 -29.66
C SER A 111 9.81 -18.72 -29.60
N ILE A 112 10.43 -18.93 -28.43
CA ILE A 112 11.89 -18.84 -28.28
C ILE A 112 12.59 -19.94 -29.08
N VAL A 113 12.10 -21.19 -29.02
CA VAL A 113 12.65 -22.31 -29.80
C VAL A 113 12.61 -22.02 -31.29
N VAL A 114 11.48 -21.52 -31.81
CA VAL A 114 11.35 -21.16 -33.23
C VAL A 114 12.34 -20.05 -33.62
N TRP A 115 12.52 -19.03 -32.78
CA TRP A 115 13.50 -17.97 -33.02
C TRP A 115 14.94 -18.47 -33.03
N VAL A 116 15.26 -19.46 -32.19
CA VAL A 116 16.57 -20.13 -32.16
C VAL A 116 16.78 -21.02 -33.39
N PHE A 117 15.77 -21.79 -33.81
CA PHE A 117 15.86 -22.61 -35.03
C PHE A 117 16.07 -21.74 -36.26
N ALA A 118 15.40 -20.59 -36.32
CA ALA A 118 15.56 -19.62 -37.40
C ALA A 118 16.91 -18.85 -37.42
N TYR A 119 17.88 -19.19 -36.55
CA TYR A 119 19.14 -18.45 -36.40
C TYR A 119 20.00 -18.42 -37.68
N ASP A 120 20.03 -19.52 -38.44
CA ASP A 120 20.74 -19.62 -39.71
C ASP A 120 19.88 -19.15 -40.90
N LEU A 121 18.80 -18.41 -40.62
CA LEU A 121 17.77 -17.97 -41.56
C LEU A 121 17.08 -19.13 -42.28
N LYS A 122 17.09 -20.32 -41.68
CA LYS A 122 16.40 -21.50 -42.18
C LYS A 122 15.76 -22.27 -41.05
N ILE A 123 14.71 -23.02 -41.34
CA ILE A 123 14.15 -24.03 -40.44
C ILE A 123 14.24 -25.36 -41.17
N SER A 124 15.10 -26.24 -40.68
CA SER A 124 15.37 -27.54 -41.29
C SER A 124 14.17 -28.48 -41.15
N GLN A 125 14.16 -29.54 -41.97
CA GLN A 125 13.14 -30.59 -41.87
C GLN A 125 13.11 -31.27 -40.51
N GLY A 126 14.28 -31.48 -39.90
CA GLY A 126 14.40 -32.11 -38.58
C GLY A 126 13.76 -31.26 -37.49
N GLU A 127 14.00 -29.94 -37.53
CA GLU A 127 13.38 -28.97 -36.63
C GLU A 127 11.87 -28.88 -36.85
N GLY A 128 11.41 -28.85 -38.11
CA GLY A 128 9.99 -28.91 -38.45
C GLY A 128 9.30 -30.17 -37.91
N ALA A 129 9.91 -31.33 -38.11
CA ALA A 129 9.40 -32.60 -37.59
C ALA A 129 9.36 -32.62 -36.06
N LEU A 130 10.34 -32.00 -35.39
CA LEU A 130 10.36 -31.87 -33.93
C LEU A 130 9.23 -30.97 -33.41
N LEU A 131 8.99 -29.82 -34.05
CA LEU A 131 7.86 -28.94 -33.73
C LEU A 131 6.53 -29.67 -33.91
N PHE A 132 6.36 -30.39 -35.02
CA PHE A 132 5.14 -31.15 -35.30
C PHE A 132 4.93 -32.31 -34.31
N ALA A 133 6.00 -33.01 -33.92
CA ALA A 133 5.93 -34.00 -32.84
C ALA A 133 5.52 -33.35 -31.50
N GLY A 134 5.98 -32.13 -31.24
CA GLY A 134 5.54 -31.31 -30.12
C GLY A 134 4.03 -31.04 -30.14
N LEU A 135 3.44 -30.79 -31.31
CA LEU A 135 1.98 -30.64 -31.44
C LEU A 135 1.23 -31.90 -31.03
N ILE A 136 1.70 -33.07 -31.49
CA ILE A 136 1.09 -34.36 -31.18
C ILE A 136 1.15 -34.60 -29.66
N ALA A 137 2.31 -34.37 -29.03
CA ALA A 137 2.48 -34.50 -27.60
C ALA A 137 1.55 -33.54 -26.80
N TYR A 138 1.46 -32.28 -27.24
CA TYR A 138 0.56 -31.29 -26.65
C TYR A 138 -0.90 -31.71 -26.74
N THR A 139 -1.34 -32.17 -27.92
CA THR A 139 -2.72 -32.63 -28.16
C THR A 139 -3.06 -33.85 -27.30
N ILE A 140 -2.16 -34.84 -27.23
CA ILE A 140 -2.33 -36.01 -26.35
C ILE A 140 -2.48 -35.57 -24.90
N ARG A 141 -1.65 -34.65 -24.42
CA ARG A 141 -1.75 -34.12 -23.05
C ARG A 141 -3.11 -33.46 -22.80
N CYS A 142 -3.59 -32.61 -23.70
CA CYS A 142 -4.90 -31.98 -23.59
C CYS A 142 -6.02 -33.03 -23.48
N LEU A 143 -5.96 -34.09 -24.28
CA LEU A 143 -6.91 -35.20 -24.21
C LEU A 143 -6.82 -35.97 -22.89
N LEU A 144 -5.61 -36.22 -22.37
CA LEU A 144 -5.40 -36.90 -21.09
C LEU A 144 -5.93 -36.07 -19.90
N VAL A 145 -5.69 -34.76 -19.91
CA VAL A 145 -6.21 -33.83 -18.90
C VAL A 145 -7.74 -33.79 -18.97
N GLY A 146 -8.31 -33.66 -20.17
CA GLY A 146 -9.76 -33.69 -20.36
C GLY A 146 -10.41 -34.97 -19.84
N ARG A 147 -9.79 -36.14 -20.06
CA ARG A 147 -10.28 -37.42 -19.52
C ARG A 147 -10.28 -37.47 -17.99
N LYS A 148 -9.25 -36.93 -17.34
CA LYS A 148 -9.18 -36.86 -15.88
C LYS A 148 -10.28 -35.95 -15.31
N GLU A 149 -10.57 -34.83 -15.95
CA GLU A 149 -11.67 -33.95 -15.56
C GLU A 149 -13.02 -34.66 -15.67
N SER A 150 -13.29 -35.34 -16.79
CA SER A 150 -14.53 -36.10 -16.95
C SER A 150 -14.68 -37.21 -15.92
N ALA A 151 -13.58 -37.84 -15.50
CA ALA A 151 -13.59 -38.86 -14.44
C ALA A 151 -13.83 -38.25 -13.06
N ALA A 152 -13.17 -37.14 -12.72
CA ALA A 152 -13.34 -36.44 -11.45
C ALA A 152 -14.76 -35.91 -11.28
N VAL A 153 -15.34 -35.33 -12.34
CA VAL A 153 -16.74 -34.86 -12.35
C VAL A 153 -17.69 -36.05 -12.11
N LYS A 154 -17.52 -37.16 -12.83
CA LYS A 154 -18.32 -38.39 -12.60
C LYS A 154 -18.20 -38.88 -11.16
N GLN A 155 -17.00 -38.88 -10.60
CA GLN A 155 -16.75 -39.32 -9.23
C GLN A 155 -17.34 -38.35 -8.19
N GLU A 156 -17.35 -37.05 -8.45
CA GLU A 156 -18.00 -36.04 -7.61
C GLU A 156 -19.53 -36.20 -7.63
N TYR A 157 -20.11 -36.50 -8.80
CA TYR A 157 -21.53 -36.87 -8.92
C TYR A 157 -21.86 -38.18 -8.19
N GLU A 158 -21.04 -39.22 -8.34
CA GLU A 158 -21.20 -40.50 -7.64
C GLU A 158 -21.10 -40.32 -6.12
N ASN A 159 -20.14 -39.52 -5.64
CA ASN A 159 -19.97 -39.21 -4.22
C ASN A 159 -21.10 -38.33 -3.65
N ALA A 160 -21.69 -37.44 -4.46
CA ALA A 160 -22.79 -36.58 -4.05
C ALA A 160 -24.16 -37.29 -3.99
N TYR A 161 -24.31 -38.43 -4.68
CA TYR A 161 -25.61 -39.13 -4.82
C TYR A 161 -25.62 -40.59 -4.34
N HIS A 162 -24.71 -41.00 -3.47
CA HIS A 162 -24.86 -42.27 -2.74
C HIS A 162 -25.91 -42.17 -1.61
N GLN A 163 -27.19 -42.27 -1.97
CA GLN A 163 -28.24 -42.91 -1.16
C GLN A 163 -28.93 -43.99 -2.02
N PRO A 164 -29.20 -45.19 -1.48
CA PRO A 164 -29.91 -46.22 -2.21
C PRO A 164 -31.43 -45.96 -2.21
N GLU A 165 -32.08 -46.42 -3.28
CA GLU A 165 -33.53 -46.47 -3.57
C GLU A 165 -34.14 -45.14 -4.07
N SER A 166 -34.90 -45.10 -5.17
CA SER A 166 -35.82 -46.08 -5.74
C SER A 166 -35.98 -45.84 -7.24
N THR A 167 -36.34 -46.91 -7.93
CA THR A 167 -36.68 -46.96 -9.34
C THR A 167 -37.92 -46.12 -9.63
N GLU A 168 -37.74 -44.92 -10.18
CA GLU A 168 -38.75 -44.29 -11.04
C GLU A 168 -38.09 -43.82 -12.34
N GLU A 169 -38.46 -44.54 -13.40
CA GLU A 169 -38.15 -44.22 -14.78
C GLU A 169 -38.72 -42.85 -15.15
N ILE A 170 -37.85 -41.84 -15.27
CA ILE A 170 -38.10 -40.74 -16.21
C ILE A 170 -37.44 -41.13 -17.52
N THR A 171 -38.25 -41.79 -18.34
CA THR A 171 -38.03 -42.04 -19.76
C THR A 171 -37.87 -40.73 -20.52
N THR A 172 -36.64 -40.38 -20.90
CA THR A 172 -36.32 -39.85 -22.24
C THR A 172 -34.95 -40.39 -22.70
N LYS A 173 -34.86 -41.72 -22.85
CA LYS A 173 -33.87 -42.35 -23.73
C LYS A 173 -34.28 -42.12 -25.19
N SER A 174 -34.03 -40.92 -25.70
CA SER A 174 -33.68 -40.63 -27.09
C SER A 174 -33.00 -39.25 -27.05
N SER A 175 -31.72 -39.03 -27.37
CA SER A 175 -30.82 -39.68 -28.30
C SER A 175 -29.37 -39.26 -28.00
N GLY A 176 -28.66 -39.98 -27.13
CA GLY A 176 -27.28 -39.63 -26.75
C GLY A 176 -26.32 -39.49 -27.94
N TRP A 177 -26.50 -40.32 -28.98
CA TRP A 177 -25.68 -40.27 -30.19
C TRP A 177 -26.15 -39.26 -31.22
N SER A 178 -27.47 -38.99 -31.35
CA SER A 178 -27.92 -37.99 -32.33
C SER A 178 -27.70 -36.57 -31.83
N ASN A 179 -27.70 -36.34 -30.51
CA ASN A 179 -27.31 -35.05 -29.92
C ASN A 179 -25.80 -34.77 -30.10
N LEU A 180 -24.94 -35.79 -29.93
CA LEU A 180 -23.51 -35.69 -30.23
C LEU A 180 -23.26 -35.49 -31.73
N ALA A 181 -23.90 -36.29 -32.60
CA ALA A 181 -23.78 -36.14 -34.04
C ALA A 181 -24.24 -34.75 -34.52
N TRP A 182 -25.31 -34.20 -33.92
CA TRP A 182 -25.78 -32.86 -34.21
C TRP A 182 -24.79 -31.78 -33.75
N GLN A 183 -24.19 -31.92 -32.56
CA GLN A 183 -23.13 -31.02 -32.09
C GLN A 183 -21.91 -31.05 -33.03
N PHE A 184 -21.48 -32.24 -33.47
CA PHE A 184 -20.44 -32.39 -34.48
C PHE A 184 -20.83 -31.75 -35.81
N ALA A 185 -22.07 -31.93 -36.27
CA ALA A 185 -22.55 -31.30 -37.49
C ALA A 185 -22.56 -29.77 -37.39
N LEU A 186 -22.92 -29.20 -36.23
CA LEU A 186 -22.84 -27.76 -35.96
C LEU A 186 -21.40 -27.25 -35.99
N ILE A 187 -20.45 -27.99 -35.40
CA ILE A 187 -19.02 -27.64 -35.43
C ILE A 187 -18.50 -27.67 -36.87
N VAL A 188 -18.72 -28.76 -37.61
CA VAL A 188 -18.23 -28.92 -39.00
C VAL A 188 -18.90 -27.91 -39.93
N GLY A 189 -20.20 -27.70 -39.80
CA GLY A 189 -20.94 -26.71 -40.58
C GLY A 189 -20.50 -25.28 -40.26
N GLY A 190 -20.29 -24.98 -38.97
CA GLY A 190 -19.75 -23.70 -38.51
C GLY A 190 -18.35 -23.43 -39.05
N LEU A 191 -17.46 -24.42 -38.98
CA LEU A 191 -16.11 -24.34 -39.55
C LEU A 191 -16.14 -24.12 -41.05
N THR A 192 -16.93 -24.90 -41.78
CA THR A 192 -17.04 -24.76 -43.24
C THR A 192 -17.51 -23.36 -43.62
N LEU A 193 -18.49 -22.82 -42.89
CA LEU A 193 -19.00 -21.49 -43.13
C LEU A 193 -17.99 -20.39 -42.76
N LEU A 194 -17.17 -20.60 -41.72
CA LEU A 194 -16.05 -19.71 -41.38
C LEU A 194 -15.01 -19.68 -42.50
N VAL A 195 -14.60 -20.84 -43.03
CA VAL A 195 -13.61 -20.93 -44.10
C VAL A 195 -14.12 -20.29 -45.39
N VAL A 196 -15.35 -20.63 -45.80
CA VAL A 196 -15.99 -20.03 -46.99
C VAL A 196 -16.18 -18.53 -46.79
N GLY A 197 -16.62 -18.11 -45.61
CA GLY A 197 -16.82 -16.70 -45.28
C GLY A 197 -15.52 -15.90 -45.32
N ALA A 198 -14.43 -16.43 -44.75
CA ALA A 198 -13.11 -15.83 -44.83
C ALA A 198 -12.64 -15.73 -46.29
N HIS A 199 -12.82 -16.78 -47.10
CA HIS A 199 -12.42 -16.77 -48.51
C HIS A 199 -13.19 -15.71 -49.32
N CYS A 200 -14.52 -15.65 -49.18
CA CYS A 200 -15.33 -14.62 -49.83
C CYS A 200 -14.94 -13.20 -49.38
N LEU A 201 -14.66 -13.01 -48.08
CA LEU A 201 -14.25 -11.70 -47.57
C LEU A 201 -12.91 -11.27 -48.16
N VAL A 202 -11.92 -12.16 -48.16
CA VAL A 202 -10.58 -11.91 -48.71
C VAL A 202 -10.65 -11.67 -50.21
N GLU A 203 -11.37 -12.48 -50.97
CA GLU A 203 -11.52 -12.30 -52.42
C GLU A 203 -12.23 -10.97 -52.77
N GLY A 204 -13.30 -10.63 -52.04
CA GLY A 204 -13.98 -9.36 -52.21
C GLY A 204 -13.10 -8.16 -51.84
N ALA A 205 -12.35 -8.26 -50.73
CA ALA A 205 -11.43 -7.22 -50.27
C ALA A 205 -10.24 -7.03 -51.23
N THR A 206 -9.60 -8.10 -51.68
CA THR A 206 -8.50 -8.08 -52.66
C THR A 206 -8.96 -7.50 -54.01
N THR A 207 -10.12 -7.91 -54.52
CA THR A 207 -10.69 -7.38 -55.76
C THR A 207 -10.98 -5.88 -55.65
N THR A 208 -11.49 -5.43 -54.49
CA THR A 208 -11.74 -4.02 -54.22
C THR A 208 -10.43 -3.23 -54.11
N ALA A 209 -9.43 -3.76 -53.40
CA ALA A 209 -8.12 -3.14 -53.25
C ALA A 209 -7.39 -2.98 -54.60
N ARG A 210 -7.44 -4.01 -55.46
CA ARG A 210 -6.93 -3.92 -56.84
C ARG A 210 -7.62 -2.81 -57.63
N SER A 211 -8.94 -2.68 -57.50
CA SER A 211 -9.70 -1.63 -58.19
C SER A 211 -9.37 -0.21 -57.70
N LEU A 212 -8.81 -0.09 -56.49
CA LEU A 212 -8.35 1.17 -55.90
C LEU A 212 -6.86 1.46 -56.17
N GLY A 213 -6.19 0.61 -56.97
CA GLY A 213 -4.77 0.78 -57.30
C GLY A 213 -3.79 0.35 -56.20
N VAL A 214 -4.24 -0.44 -55.22
CA VAL A 214 -3.35 -1.00 -54.19
C VAL A 214 -2.48 -2.10 -54.81
N SER A 215 -1.17 -2.11 -54.51
CA SER A 215 -0.24 -3.09 -55.08
C SER A 215 -0.49 -4.51 -54.56
N GLU A 216 -0.23 -5.52 -55.38
CA GLU A 216 -0.34 -6.95 -55.00
C GLU A 216 0.47 -7.28 -53.74
N LEU A 217 1.64 -6.64 -53.58
CA LEU A 217 2.49 -6.79 -52.41
C LEU A 217 1.78 -6.32 -51.13
N VAL A 218 1.16 -5.13 -51.16
CA VAL A 218 0.43 -4.59 -50.00
C VAL A 218 -0.81 -5.43 -49.71
N ILE A 219 -1.52 -5.90 -50.75
CA ILE A 219 -2.67 -6.79 -50.59
C ILE A 219 -2.27 -8.11 -49.92
N GLY A 220 -1.16 -8.72 -50.35
CA GLY A 220 -0.65 -9.96 -49.77
C GLY A 220 -0.22 -9.82 -48.32
N LEU A 221 0.54 -8.76 -48.00
CA LEU A 221 1.07 -8.51 -46.64
C LEU A 221 0.02 -8.05 -45.63
N THR A 222 -1.17 -7.61 -46.07
CA THR A 222 -2.20 -7.05 -45.18
C THR A 222 -3.53 -7.79 -45.23
N ILE A 223 -4.20 -7.80 -46.39
CA ILE A 223 -5.56 -8.35 -46.54
C ILE A 223 -5.53 -9.87 -46.51
N VAL A 224 -4.59 -10.49 -47.20
CA VAL A 224 -4.50 -11.95 -47.27
C VAL A 224 -4.00 -12.53 -45.95
N ALA A 225 -2.92 -11.96 -45.38
CA ALA A 225 -2.40 -12.37 -44.08
C ALA A 225 -3.45 -12.27 -42.97
N ALA A 226 -4.08 -11.09 -42.78
CA ALA A 226 -5.17 -10.92 -41.82
C ALA A 226 -6.40 -11.79 -42.15
N GLY A 227 -6.61 -12.05 -43.45
CA GLY A 227 -7.68 -12.86 -43.99
C GLY A 227 -7.68 -14.29 -43.46
N THR A 228 -6.50 -14.88 -43.28
CA THR A 228 -6.37 -16.26 -42.80
C THR A 228 -6.72 -16.41 -41.31
N SER A 229 -6.59 -15.34 -40.52
CA SER A 229 -6.95 -15.30 -39.09
C SER A 229 -8.37 -14.76 -38.80
N LEU A 230 -9.16 -14.50 -39.84
CA LEU A 230 -10.56 -14.08 -39.69
C LEU A 230 -11.44 -15.12 -38.98
N PRO A 231 -11.28 -16.45 -39.24
CA PRO A 231 -12.03 -17.47 -38.50
C PRO A 231 -11.80 -17.39 -36.99
N GLU A 232 -10.55 -17.20 -36.55
CA GLU A 232 -10.13 -17.06 -35.16
C GLU A 232 -10.73 -15.80 -34.53
N LEU A 233 -10.67 -14.67 -35.24
CA LEU A 233 -11.23 -13.40 -34.80
C LEU A 233 -12.75 -13.51 -34.59
N ALA A 234 -13.47 -14.02 -35.59
CA ALA A 234 -14.92 -14.16 -35.53
C ALA A 234 -15.34 -15.09 -34.39
N THR A 235 -14.67 -16.24 -34.26
CA THR A 235 -14.98 -17.24 -33.24
C THR A 235 -14.73 -16.71 -31.82
N SER A 236 -13.59 -16.05 -31.59
CA SER A 236 -13.23 -15.55 -30.26
C SER A 236 -14.11 -14.38 -29.83
N LEU A 237 -14.45 -13.46 -30.75
CA LEU A 237 -15.36 -12.35 -30.47
C LEU A 237 -16.78 -12.85 -30.17
N VAL A 238 -17.32 -13.76 -30.97
CA VAL A 238 -18.65 -14.34 -30.74
C VAL A 238 -18.69 -15.12 -29.43
N ALA A 239 -17.64 -15.90 -29.11
CA ALA A 239 -17.51 -16.58 -27.82
C ALA A 239 -17.51 -15.58 -26.65
N ALA A 240 -16.74 -14.50 -26.73
CA ALA A 240 -16.70 -13.45 -25.71
C ALA A 240 -18.08 -12.75 -25.54
N MET A 241 -18.77 -12.47 -26.65
CA MET A 241 -20.13 -11.88 -26.64
C MET A 241 -21.18 -12.83 -26.03
N ARG A 242 -21.02 -14.14 -26.21
CA ARG A 242 -21.90 -15.18 -25.65
C ARG A 242 -21.63 -15.48 -24.17
N GLY A 243 -20.60 -14.88 -23.58
CA GLY A 243 -20.16 -15.18 -22.23
C GLY A 243 -19.33 -16.46 -22.12
N GLU A 244 -19.01 -17.11 -23.24
CA GLU A 244 -18.15 -18.31 -23.34
C GLU A 244 -16.67 -17.91 -23.33
N ARG A 245 -16.26 -17.20 -22.28
CA ARG A 245 -14.93 -16.55 -22.17
C ARG A 245 -13.79 -17.55 -22.26
N ASP A 246 -13.98 -18.75 -21.70
CA ASP A 246 -12.98 -19.82 -21.73
C ASP A 246 -12.73 -20.34 -23.15
N ILE A 247 -13.77 -20.40 -23.99
CA ILE A 247 -13.63 -20.77 -25.41
C ILE A 247 -12.89 -19.65 -26.15
N ALA A 248 -13.19 -18.38 -25.87
CA ALA A 248 -12.51 -17.25 -26.51
C ALA A 248 -11.00 -17.25 -26.22
N VAL A 249 -10.61 -17.35 -24.96
CA VAL A 249 -9.19 -17.39 -24.55
C VAL A 249 -8.53 -18.69 -25.02
N GLY A 250 -9.22 -19.82 -24.86
CA GLY A 250 -8.72 -21.12 -25.31
C GLY A 250 -8.48 -21.18 -26.81
N ASN A 251 -9.35 -20.60 -27.62
CA ASN A 251 -9.19 -20.53 -29.07
C ASN A 251 -7.93 -19.75 -29.46
N VAL A 252 -7.76 -18.54 -28.92
CA VAL A 252 -6.57 -17.70 -29.19
C VAL A 252 -5.28 -18.42 -28.80
N ILE A 253 -5.19 -18.92 -27.57
CA ILE A 253 -3.98 -19.58 -27.04
C ILE A 253 -3.71 -20.89 -27.78
N GLY A 254 -4.75 -21.68 -28.06
CA GLY A 254 -4.66 -22.89 -28.84
C GLY A 254 -4.13 -22.61 -30.26
N SER A 255 -4.71 -21.63 -30.96
CA SER A 255 -4.31 -21.27 -32.32
C SER A 255 -2.86 -20.80 -32.39
N ASN A 256 -2.35 -20.08 -31.38
CA ASN A 256 -0.92 -19.73 -31.33
C ASN A 256 -0.03 -21.00 -31.30
N LEU A 257 -0.36 -21.97 -30.44
CA LEU A 257 0.37 -23.25 -30.36
C LEU A 257 0.23 -24.08 -31.63
N PHE A 258 -0.96 -24.14 -32.22
CA PHE A 258 -1.19 -24.82 -33.50
C PHE A 258 -0.41 -24.17 -34.65
N ASN A 259 -0.28 -22.84 -34.65
CA ASN A 259 0.47 -22.13 -35.67
C ASN A 259 1.97 -22.41 -35.57
N LEU A 260 2.53 -22.36 -34.36
CA LEU A 260 3.96 -22.61 -34.16
C LEU A 260 4.34 -24.09 -34.30
N LEU A 261 3.58 -25.00 -33.69
CA LEU A 261 3.91 -26.44 -33.68
C LEU A 261 3.36 -27.17 -34.90
N GLY A 262 2.17 -26.80 -35.36
CA GLY A 262 1.46 -27.44 -36.46
C GLY A 262 1.77 -26.83 -37.81
N VAL A 263 1.36 -25.58 -38.01
CA VAL A 263 1.46 -24.90 -39.32
C VAL A 263 2.92 -24.78 -39.76
N LEU A 264 3.77 -24.19 -38.91
CA LEU A 264 5.19 -24.06 -39.21
C LEU A 264 5.92 -25.41 -39.20
N GLY A 265 5.64 -26.25 -38.20
CA GLY A 265 6.25 -27.58 -38.07
C GLY A 265 6.00 -28.47 -39.27
N LEU A 266 4.73 -28.61 -39.70
CA LEU A 266 4.37 -29.42 -40.86
C LEU A 266 4.93 -28.83 -42.16
N SER A 267 4.84 -27.51 -42.34
CA SER A 267 5.35 -26.86 -43.55
C SER A 267 6.86 -27.09 -43.71
N ALA A 268 7.63 -27.00 -42.61
CA ALA A 268 9.07 -27.25 -42.63
C ALA A 268 9.42 -28.74 -42.79
N ALA A 269 8.63 -29.63 -42.19
CA ALA A 269 8.86 -31.08 -42.28
C ALA A 269 8.63 -31.65 -43.69
N VAL A 270 7.68 -31.10 -44.45
CA VAL A 270 7.28 -31.62 -45.77
C VAL A 270 8.18 -31.10 -46.90
N LEU A 271 8.80 -29.92 -46.75
CA LEU A 271 9.56 -29.28 -47.82
C LEU A 271 11.00 -29.83 -47.91
N PRO A 272 11.45 -30.41 -49.05
CA PRO A 272 12.83 -30.81 -49.28
C PRO A 272 13.82 -29.67 -49.05
N GLY A 273 14.61 -29.75 -47.98
CA GLY A 273 15.61 -28.74 -47.63
C GLY A 273 15.18 -27.74 -46.54
N GLY A 274 13.96 -27.80 -46.02
CA GLY A 274 13.46 -26.88 -44.98
C GLY A 274 12.86 -25.59 -45.54
N ILE A 275 12.43 -24.68 -44.65
CA ILE A 275 11.83 -23.38 -44.98
C ILE A 275 12.86 -22.27 -44.77
N ASP A 276 12.94 -21.33 -45.71
CA ASP A 276 13.77 -20.14 -45.57
C ASP A 276 13.05 -19.10 -44.70
N VAL A 277 13.83 -18.36 -43.91
CA VAL A 277 13.35 -17.33 -43.00
C VAL A 277 13.89 -15.98 -43.44
N ALA A 278 12.99 -15.05 -43.75
CA ALA A 278 13.36 -13.69 -44.06
C ALA A 278 14.14 -13.03 -42.90
N GLU A 279 15.22 -12.30 -43.23
CA GLU A 279 16.05 -11.61 -42.23
C GLU A 279 15.23 -10.64 -41.36
N GLN A 280 14.23 -9.97 -41.95
CA GLN A 280 13.29 -9.11 -41.24
C GLN A 280 12.47 -9.89 -40.18
N ALA A 281 12.00 -11.09 -40.52
CA ALA A 281 11.22 -11.92 -39.61
C ALA A 281 12.08 -12.35 -38.40
N TRP A 282 13.35 -12.68 -38.62
CA TRP A 282 14.27 -13.05 -37.55
C TRP A 282 14.70 -11.88 -36.65
N LYS A 283 15.00 -10.70 -37.23
CA LYS A 283 15.44 -9.52 -36.48
C LYS A 283 14.32 -8.77 -35.76
N PHE A 284 13.10 -8.83 -36.27
CA PHE A 284 11.99 -8.00 -35.79
C PHE A 284 10.76 -8.81 -35.38
N ASP A 285 10.12 -9.54 -36.30
CA ASP A 285 8.80 -10.14 -36.04
C ASP A 285 8.83 -11.24 -34.96
N LEU A 286 9.80 -12.15 -35.01
CA LEU A 286 9.95 -13.21 -34.02
C LEU A 286 10.27 -12.67 -32.61
N PRO A 287 11.20 -11.71 -32.43
CA PRO A 287 11.38 -11.02 -31.14
C PRO A 287 10.12 -10.31 -30.64
N VAL A 288 9.35 -9.64 -31.51
CA VAL A 288 8.09 -9.01 -31.13
C VAL A 288 7.09 -10.05 -30.64
N MET A 289 6.94 -11.18 -31.36
CA MET A 289 6.08 -12.29 -30.94
C MET A 289 6.46 -12.84 -29.56
N ILE A 290 7.76 -13.01 -29.28
CA ILE A 290 8.26 -13.43 -27.97
C ILE A 290 7.89 -12.40 -26.89
N ALA A 291 8.10 -11.10 -27.16
CA ALA A 291 7.75 -10.03 -26.22
C ALA A 291 6.25 -9.99 -25.91
N VAL A 292 5.41 -10.21 -26.93
CA VAL A 292 3.95 -10.30 -26.81
C VAL A 292 3.54 -11.52 -25.97
N ALA A 293 4.11 -12.69 -26.24
CA ALA A 293 3.88 -13.89 -25.44
C ALA A 293 4.32 -13.72 -23.98
N ALA A 294 5.45 -13.04 -23.75
CA ALA A 294 5.95 -12.73 -22.41
C ALA A 294 5.04 -11.73 -21.68
N ALA A 295 4.48 -10.74 -22.38
CA ALA A 295 3.55 -9.77 -21.80
C ALA A 295 2.24 -10.41 -21.31
N CYS A 296 1.82 -11.56 -21.86
CA CYS A 296 0.66 -12.30 -21.37
C CYS A 296 0.85 -12.82 -19.94
N LEU A 297 2.06 -13.17 -19.52
CA LEU A 297 2.32 -13.72 -18.18
C LEU A 297 1.88 -12.76 -17.05
N PRO A 298 2.39 -11.53 -16.94
CA PRO A 298 1.98 -10.62 -15.88
C PRO A 298 0.49 -10.23 -15.99
N VAL A 299 -0.04 -10.05 -17.20
CA VAL A 299 -1.44 -9.68 -17.43
C VAL A 299 -2.37 -10.79 -16.95
N PHE A 300 -2.12 -12.05 -17.31
CA PHE A 300 -3.01 -13.15 -16.94
C PHE A 300 -2.82 -13.59 -15.49
N PHE A 301 -1.61 -13.39 -14.93
CA PHE A 301 -1.32 -13.68 -13.52
C PHE A 301 -2.01 -12.68 -12.58
N THR A 302 -2.25 -11.44 -13.03
CA THR A 302 -2.83 -10.39 -12.20
C THR A 302 -4.36 -10.54 -12.14
N GLY A 303 -4.85 -11.23 -11.12
CA GLY A 303 -6.30 -11.33 -10.87
C GLY A 303 -7.05 -12.26 -11.84
N HIS A 304 -6.34 -13.11 -12.58
CA HIS A 304 -6.90 -14.14 -13.48
C HIS A 304 -7.94 -13.59 -14.46
N ARG A 305 -7.74 -12.36 -14.93
CA ARG A 305 -8.64 -11.70 -15.88
C ARG A 305 -7.90 -10.67 -16.72
N ILE A 306 -8.32 -10.54 -17.98
CA ILE A 306 -7.89 -9.46 -18.86
C ILE A 306 -8.95 -8.36 -18.78
N SER A 307 -8.57 -7.25 -18.17
CA SER A 307 -9.41 -6.06 -18.04
C SER A 307 -9.55 -5.32 -19.37
N ARG A 308 -10.56 -4.46 -19.47
CA ARG A 308 -10.72 -3.57 -20.64
C ARG A 308 -9.49 -2.68 -20.87
N GLY A 309 -8.83 -2.23 -19.80
CA GLY A 309 -7.62 -1.41 -19.90
C GLY A 309 -6.46 -2.16 -20.54
N GLU A 310 -6.25 -3.42 -20.15
CA GLU A 310 -5.26 -4.31 -20.80
C GLU A 310 -5.66 -4.64 -22.24
N GLY A 311 -6.96 -4.76 -22.52
CA GLY A 311 -7.48 -4.90 -23.88
C GLY A 311 -7.14 -3.70 -24.78
N ILE A 312 -7.32 -2.46 -24.29
CA ILE A 312 -6.90 -1.24 -25.01
C ILE A 312 -5.40 -1.27 -25.28
N LEU A 313 -4.60 -1.66 -24.29
CA LEU A 313 -3.15 -1.73 -24.41
C LEU A 313 -2.73 -2.71 -25.52
N PHE A 314 -3.31 -3.91 -25.55
CA PHE A 314 -3.03 -4.92 -26.59
C PHE A 314 -3.39 -4.41 -28.00
N VAL A 315 -4.57 -3.84 -28.18
CA VAL A 315 -4.99 -3.27 -29.48
C VAL A 315 -4.07 -2.12 -29.90
N ALA A 316 -3.67 -1.25 -28.97
CA ALA A 316 -2.76 -0.15 -29.26
C ALA A 316 -1.38 -0.65 -29.72
N TYR A 317 -0.85 -1.70 -29.09
CA TYR A 317 0.41 -2.33 -29.52
C TYR A 317 0.28 -3.02 -30.87
N TYR A 318 -0.87 -3.61 -31.20
CA TYR A 318 -1.10 -4.17 -32.54
C TYR A 318 -1.06 -3.06 -33.61
N ILE A 319 -1.75 -1.95 -33.37
CA ILE A 319 -1.73 -0.79 -34.26
C ILE A 319 -0.30 -0.27 -34.41
N ALA A 320 0.44 -0.15 -33.31
CA ALA A 320 1.84 0.27 -33.34
C ALA A 320 2.73 -0.68 -34.17
N TYR A 321 2.51 -1.99 -34.05
CA TYR A 321 3.19 -3.02 -34.85
C TYR A 321 2.89 -2.86 -36.35
N VAL A 322 1.62 -2.72 -36.74
CA VAL A 322 1.24 -2.49 -38.14
C VAL A 322 1.82 -1.19 -38.68
N VAL A 323 1.83 -0.11 -37.89
CA VAL A 323 2.45 1.17 -38.27
C VAL A 323 3.96 0.98 -38.49
N ALA A 324 4.65 0.24 -37.62
CA ALA A 324 6.07 -0.07 -37.78
C ALA A 324 6.34 -0.81 -39.10
N LEU A 325 5.54 -1.84 -39.41
CA LEU A 325 5.64 -2.60 -40.65
C LEU A 325 5.41 -1.72 -41.89
N VAL A 326 4.39 -0.88 -41.88
CA VAL A 326 4.09 0.03 -43.01
C VAL A 326 5.18 1.08 -43.19
N LEU A 327 5.69 1.67 -42.11
CA LEU A 327 6.78 2.65 -42.17
C LEU A 327 8.08 2.02 -42.69
N SER A 328 8.37 0.79 -42.26
CA SER A 328 9.50 -0.01 -42.75
C SER A 328 9.36 -0.32 -44.24
N ALA A 329 8.21 -0.86 -44.65
CA ALA A 329 7.94 -1.22 -46.05
C ALA A 329 7.93 -0.03 -47.02
N THR A 330 7.57 1.17 -46.54
CA THR A 330 7.55 2.40 -47.34
C THR A 330 8.87 3.17 -47.32
N GLY A 331 9.86 2.76 -46.52
CA GLY A 331 11.12 3.49 -46.37
C GLY A 331 10.94 4.90 -45.80
N SER A 332 9.93 5.10 -44.96
CA SER A 332 9.53 6.43 -44.46
C SER A 332 10.59 7.03 -43.52
N GLN A 333 10.87 8.33 -43.68
CA GLN A 333 11.75 9.08 -42.77
C GLN A 333 11.20 9.20 -41.34
N ALA A 334 9.92 8.87 -41.13
CA ALA A 334 9.31 8.87 -39.80
C ALA A 334 9.65 7.62 -38.97
N LEU A 335 10.19 6.56 -39.59
CA LEU A 335 10.49 5.29 -38.90
C LEU A 335 11.44 5.46 -37.69
N PRO A 336 12.60 6.17 -37.80
CA PRO A 336 13.51 6.30 -36.66
C PRO A 336 12.87 7.06 -35.49
N ALA A 337 12.06 8.09 -35.77
CA ALA A 337 11.34 8.82 -34.73
C ALA A 337 10.30 7.95 -34.01
N PHE A 338 9.58 7.12 -34.77
CA PHE A 338 8.63 6.16 -34.23
C PHE A 338 9.33 5.09 -33.37
N GLU A 339 10.46 4.54 -33.83
CA GLU A 339 11.27 3.58 -33.06
C GLU A 339 11.76 4.19 -31.74
N ILE A 340 12.28 5.43 -31.76
CA ILE A 340 12.72 6.14 -30.55
C ILE A 340 11.55 6.29 -29.57
N LEU A 341 10.37 6.72 -30.03
CA LEU A 341 9.19 6.87 -29.20
C LEU A 341 8.79 5.53 -28.53
N MET A 342 8.77 4.45 -29.31
CA MET A 342 8.39 3.13 -28.81
C MET A 342 9.42 2.58 -27.81
N ILE A 343 10.71 2.66 -28.14
CA ILE A 343 11.81 2.10 -27.33
C ILE A 343 12.05 2.88 -26.05
N TRP A 344 12.01 4.20 -26.09
CA TRP A 344 12.39 5.05 -24.96
C TRP A 344 11.22 5.51 -24.10
N PHE A 345 9.97 5.42 -24.59
CA PHE A 345 8.81 5.90 -23.86
C PHE A 345 7.74 4.82 -23.67
N ALA A 346 7.16 4.31 -24.77
CA ALA A 346 6.00 3.41 -24.66
C ALA A 346 6.36 2.07 -23.99
N MET A 347 7.41 1.39 -24.44
CA MET A 347 7.82 0.09 -23.89
C MET A 347 8.32 0.18 -22.43
N PRO A 348 9.21 1.11 -22.04
CA PRO A 348 9.65 1.22 -20.66
C PRO A 348 8.51 1.53 -19.70
N LEU A 349 7.57 2.40 -20.09
CA LEU A 349 6.40 2.72 -19.29
C LEU A 349 5.52 1.48 -19.07
N THR A 350 5.28 0.70 -20.11
CA THR A 350 4.54 -0.56 -20.01
C THR A 350 5.26 -1.58 -19.13
N VAL A 351 6.57 -1.76 -19.29
CA VAL A 351 7.38 -2.67 -18.46
C VAL A 351 7.31 -2.28 -16.98
N ILE A 352 7.50 -0.99 -16.66
CA ILE A 352 7.39 -0.49 -15.28
C ILE A 352 5.99 -0.76 -14.72
N THR A 353 4.95 -0.52 -15.51
CA THR A 353 3.55 -0.74 -15.11
C THR A 353 3.29 -2.21 -14.82
N LEU A 354 3.76 -3.12 -15.67
CA LEU A 354 3.65 -4.56 -15.47
C LEU A 354 4.41 -5.02 -14.22
N LEU A 355 5.65 -4.54 -14.00
CA LEU A 355 6.45 -4.86 -12.82
C LEU A 355 5.77 -4.41 -11.51
N ILE A 356 5.22 -3.19 -11.47
CA ILE A 356 4.48 -2.68 -10.30
C ILE A 356 3.24 -3.55 -10.04
N THR A 357 2.53 -3.93 -11.09
CA THR A 357 1.31 -4.73 -11.01
C THR A 357 1.60 -6.12 -10.46
N VAL A 358 2.66 -6.77 -10.94
CA VAL A 358 3.15 -8.05 -10.42
C VAL A 358 3.60 -7.94 -8.97
N ALA A 359 4.36 -6.90 -8.61
CA ALA A 359 4.81 -6.70 -7.24
C ALA A 359 3.62 -6.56 -6.26
N ARG A 360 2.57 -5.85 -6.67
CA ARG A 360 1.33 -5.69 -5.89
C ARG A 360 0.56 -7.00 -5.78
N SER A 361 0.43 -7.77 -6.87
CA SER A 361 -0.30 -9.04 -6.84
C SER A 361 0.39 -10.07 -5.95
N ILE A 362 1.73 -10.12 -5.97
CA ILE A 362 2.52 -10.99 -5.08
C ILE A 362 2.32 -10.59 -3.62
N ASP A 363 2.36 -9.31 -3.26
CA ASP A 363 2.13 -8.85 -1.87
C ASP A 363 0.70 -9.16 -1.41
N GLN A 364 -0.30 -8.99 -2.27
CA GLN A 364 -1.69 -9.37 -2.00
C GLN A 364 -1.87 -10.87 -1.79
N TRP A 365 -1.29 -11.69 -2.67
CA TRP A 365 -1.36 -13.15 -2.56
C TRP A 365 -0.69 -13.65 -1.27
N ARG A 366 0.49 -13.11 -0.93
CA ARG A 366 1.16 -13.38 0.34
C ARG A 366 0.30 -13.00 1.54
N TRP A 367 -0.39 -11.85 1.46
CA TRP A 367 -1.28 -11.37 2.52
C TRP A 367 -2.52 -12.25 2.70
N GLN A 368 -3.19 -12.64 1.62
CA GLN A 368 -4.35 -13.54 1.66
C GLN A 368 -3.97 -14.92 2.21
N SER A 369 -2.90 -15.51 1.67
CA SER A 369 -2.42 -16.84 2.08
C SER A 369 -2.00 -16.90 3.54
N ALA A 370 -1.46 -15.80 4.09
CA ALA A 370 -1.08 -15.72 5.50
C ALA A 370 -2.30 -15.47 6.39
N ARG A 371 -3.25 -14.64 5.94
CA ARG A 371 -4.51 -14.39 6.65
C ARG A 371 -5.36 -15.66 6.78
N GLU A 372 -5.48 -16.45 5.72
CA GLU A 372 -6.22 -17.73 5.75
C GLU A 372 -5.61 -18.72 6.73
N ARG A 373 -4.27 -18.83 6.76
CA ARG A 373 -3.55 -19.64 7.75
C ARG A 373 -3.82 -19.16 9.17
N PHE A 374 -3.86 -17.85 9.38
CA PHE A 374 -4.14 -17.28 10.70
C PHE A 374 -5.58 -17.52 11.16
N THR A 375 -6.57 -17.36 10.29
CA THR A 375 -7.98 -17.58 10.66
C THR A 375 -8.25 -19.02 11.06
N HIS A 376 -7.54 -19.99 10.46
CA HIS A 376 -7.66 -21.41 10.81
C HIS A 376 -6.90 -21.79 12.10
N SER A 377 -5.83 -21.06 12.44
CA SER A 377 -4.91 -21.41 13.55
C SER A 377 -4.99 -20.46 14.77
N GLY A 378 -5.84 -19.43 14.72
CA GLY A 378 -5.72 -18.24 15.58
C GLY A 378 -5.79 -18.47 17.10
N ASN A 379 -6.38 -19.58 17.55
CA ASN A 379 -6.46 -19.95 18.97
C ASN A 379 -5.25 -20.75 19.49
N THR A 380 -4.39 -21.30 18.62
CA THR A 380 -3.21 -22.09 19.04
C THR A 380 -1.90 -21.32 18.95
N LEU A 381 -1.92 -20.12 18.38
CA LEU A 381 -0.74 -19.26 18.25
C LEU A 381 -0.50 -18.47 19.55
N PRO A 382 0.77 -18.24 19.95
CA PRO A 382 1.09 -17.42 21.11
C PRO A 382 0.45 -16.03 21.02
N HIS A 383 -0.17 -15.60 22.10
CA HIS A 383 -0.85 -14.32 22.21
C HIS A 383 0.05 -13.26 22.84
N VAL A 384 0.40 -12.26 22.05
CA VAL A 384 1.13 -11.07 22.49
C VAL A 384 0.14 -9.93 22.71
N VAL A 385 0.03 -9.46 23.95
CA VAL A 385 -0.75 -8.26 24.30
C VAL A 385 0.20 -7.08 24.45
N VAL A 386 -0.11 -5.99 23.76
CA VAL A 386 0.65 -4.73 23.82
C VAL A 386 -0.26 -3.65 24.38
N ILE A 387 0.12 -3.02 25.48
CA ILE A 387 -0.61 -1.92 26.10
C ILE A 387 0.04 -0.59 25.67
N GLY A 388 -0.71 0.27 25.00
CA GLY A 388 -0.29 1.58 24.54
C GLY A 388 0.21 1.62 23.10
N GLY A 389 -0.53 2.28 22.21
CA GLY A 389 -0.21 2.62 20.83
C GLY A 389 0.68 3.85 20.65
N GLY A 390 1.47 4.20 21.67
CA GLY A 390 2.52 5.21 21.61
C GLY A 390 3.75 4.74 20.80
N PHE A 391 4.86 5.47 20.90
CA PHE A 391 6.09 5.17 20.15
C PHE A 391 6.62 3.74 20.36
N GLY A 392 6.65 3.27 21.61
CA GLY A 392 7.13 1.94 21.96
C GLY A 392 6.20 0.82 21.53
N GLY A 393 4.94 0.82 21.98
CA GLY A 393 4.01 -0.26 21.67
C GLY A 393 3.62 -0.34 20.19
N LEU A 394 3.56 0.79 19.46
CA LEU A 394 3.40 0.76 18.01
C LEU A 394 4.62 0.13 17.33
N ALA A 395 5.84 0.41 17.79
CA ALA A 395 7.04 -0.24 17.28
C ALA A 395 7.00 -1.76 17.50
N VAL A 396 6.52 -2.22 18.67
CA VAL A 396 6.33 -3.65 18.95
C VAL A 396 5.33 -4.26 17.96
N ALA A 397 4.12 -3.70 17.89
CA ALA A 397 3.04 -4.22 17.06
C ALA A 397 3.41 -4.28 15.56
N ARG A 398 4.15 -3.29 15.04
CA ARG A 398 4.61 -3.29 13.64
C ARG A 398 5.68 -4.35 13.37
N ASN A 399 6.62 -4.55 14.29
CA ASN A 399 7.72 -5.51 14.12
C ASN A 399 7.32 -6.96 14.38
N LEU A 400 6.27 -7.20 15.17
CA LEU A 400 5.58 -8.49 15.29
C LEU A 400 4.50 -8.69 14.21
N GLY A 401 4.22 -7.67 13.42
CA GLY A 401 3.30 -7.80 12.32
C GLY A 401 3.84 -8.78 11.27
N ARG A 402 2.98 -9.69 10.80
CA ARG A 402 3.28 -10.78 9.86
C ARG A 402 4.12 -11.94 10.45
N THR A 403 4.19 -12.08 11.78
CA THR A 403 4.76 -13.27 12.44
C THR A 403 3.67 -14.30 12.78
N GLU A 404 4.08 -15.50 13.22
CA GLU A 404 3.19 -16.56 13.70
C GLU A 404 2.78 -16.35 15.17
N ALA A 405 2.37 -15.13 15.51
CA ALA A 405 1.85 -14.77 16.82
C ALA A 405 0.58 -13.94 16.65
N ARG A 406 -0.39 -14.16 17.52
CA ARG A 406 -1.58 -13.29 17.61
C ARG A 406 -1.22 -12.06 18.40
N VAL A 407 -1.36 -10.87 17.82
CA VAL A 407 -1.01 -9.61 18.50
C VAL A 407 -2.27 -8.80 18.77
N THR A 408 -2.45 -8.33 20.01
CA THR A 408 -3.52 -7.41 20.39
C THR A 408 -2.92 -6.14 20.98
N LEU A 409 -3.05 -5.04 20.25
CA LEU A 409 -2.69 -3.70 20.73
C LEU A 409 -3.91 -3.07 21.39
N ILE A 410 -3.81 -2.74 22.68
CA ILE A 410 -4.86 -2.11 23.47
C ILE A 410 -4.44 -0.67 23.77
N ASP A 411 -5.26 0.29 23.38
CA ASP A 411 -5.05 1.69 23.73
C ASP A 411 -6.41 2.37 23.96
N ARG A 412 -6.46 3.32 24.91
CA ARG A 412 -7.64 4.16 25.18
C ARG A 412 -7.92 5.19 24.09
N ARG A 413 -7.02 5.35 23.13
CA ARG A 413 -7.14 6.22 21.95
C ARG A 413 -7.04 5.38 20.68
N ASN A 414 -7.81 5.75 19.67
CA ASN A 414 -7.83 5.02 18.38
C ASN A 414 -6.69 5.43 17.44
N PHE A 415 -5.80 6.34 17.86
CA PHE A 415 -4.73 6.92 17.04
C PHE A 415 -3.38 6.92 17.76
N HIS A 416 -2.31 6.89 16.96
CA HIS A 416 -0.96 7.20 17.39
C HIS A 416 -0.70 8.71 17.27
N LEU A 417 -0.02 9.30 18.25
CA LEU A 417 0.30 10.72 18.32
C LEU A 417 1.81 10.98 18.22
N PHE A 418 2.23 11.81 17.26
CA PHE A 418 3.60 12.28 17.15
C PHE A 418 3.83 13.49 18.08
N GLN A 419 4.06 13.18 19.36
CA GLN A 419 4.24 14.17 20.42
C GLN A 419 5.30 15.26 20.15
N PRO A 420 6.42 15.01 19.43
CA PRO A 420 7.44 16.04 19.18
C PRO A 420 6.94 17.28 18.43
N LEU A 421 5.78 17.26 17.79
CA LEU A 421 5.19 18.41 17.10
C LEU A 421 3.94 18.97 17.79
N LEU A 422 3.64 18.50 18.99
CA LEU A 422 2.41 18.85 19.70
C LEU A 422 2.35 20.34 20.07
N TYR A 423 3.50 20.96 20.35
CA TYR A 423 3.60 22.39 20.63
C TYR A 423 3.17 23.25 19.42
N GLN A 424 3.35 22.74 18.20
CA GLN A 424 2.89 23.43 16.97
C GLN A 424 1.37 23.37 16.83
N VAL A 425 0.73 22.32 17.35
CA VAL A 425 -0.74 22.26 17.43
C VAL A 425 -1.25 23.22 18.50
N ALA A 426 -0.58 23.26 19.65
CA ALA A 426 -0.90 24.17 20.75
C ALA A 426 -0.80 25.65 20.37
N THR A 427 0.03 25.95 19.38
CA THR A 427 0.26 27.30 18.86
C THR A 427 -0.35 27.51 17.46
N GLY A 428 -1.23 26.62 17.00
CA GLY A 428 -2.01 26.77 15.78
C GLY A 428 -1.24 26.72 14.44
N SER A 429 0.04 26.33 14.46
CA SER A 429 0.86 26.11 13.25
C SER A 429 0.49 24.84 12.50
N LEU A 430 0.08 23.80 13.23
CA LEU A 430 -0.38 22.53 12.68
C LEU A 430 -1.78 22.20 13.18
N SER A 431 -2.53 21.42 12.40
CA SER A 431 -3.78 20.82 12.89
C SER A 431 -3.50 19.49 13.61
N PRO A 432 -4.39 19.01 14.49
CA PRO A 432 -4.23 17.70 15.13
C PRO A 432 -4.07 16.54 14.12
N ALA A 433 -4.77 16.60 12.99
CA ALA A 433 -4.72 15.58 11.93
C ALA A 433 -3.35 15.49 11.23
N ASN A 434 -2.49 16.50 11.37
CA ASN A 434 -1.14 16.48 10.81
C ASN A 434 -0.18 15.58 11.61
N ILE A 435 -0.45 15.38 12.91
CA ILE A 435 0.46 14.70 13.83
C ILE A 435 -0.17 13.46 14.48
N ALA A 436 -1.39 13.10 14.08
CA ALA A 436 -2.12 11.94 14.57
C ALA A 436 -2.63 11.06 13.43
N ALA A 437 -2.53 9.73 13.59
CA ALA A 437 -2.98 8.77 12.59
C ALA A 437 -3.67 7.57 13.26
N PRO A 438 -4.83 7.11 12.76
CA PRO A 438 -5.52 5.97 13.32
C PRO A 438 -4.64 4.71 13.37
N LEU A 439 -4.57 4.07 14.53
CA LEU A 439 -3.77 2.85 14.75
C LEU A 439 -4.16 1.74 13.78
N ARG A 440 -5.47 1.59 13.52
CA ARG A 440 -6.00 0.61 12.55
C ARG A 440 -5.51 0.86 11.12
N ASN A 441 -5.35 2.13 10.72
CA ASN A 441 -4.81 2.46 9.40
C ASN A 441 -3.32 2.11 9.34
N ILE A 442 -2.53 2.51 10.34
CA ILE A 442 -1.09 2.22 10.41
C ILE A 442 -0.84 0.71 10.36
N LEU A 443 -1.68 -0.08 11.05
CA LEU A 443 -1.51 -1.52 11.20
C LEU A 443 -2.24 -2.37 10.14
N ARG A 444 -2.96 -1.77 9.19
CA ARG A 444 -3.84 -2.48 8.22
C ARG A 444 -3.18 -3.60 7.42
N ARG A 445 -1.86 -3.50 7.20
CA ARG A 445 -1.07 -4.48 6.41
C ARG A 445 -0.55 -5.67 7.23
N HIS A 446 -0.79 -5.67 8.54
CA HIS A 446 -0.35 -6.74 9.45
C HIS A 446 -1.56 -7.60 9.83
N TRP A 447 -1.73 -8.73 9.12
CA TRP A 447 -2.90 -9.61 9.22
C TRP A 447 -3.11 -10.26 10.59
N ASN A 448 -2.06 -10.37 11.41
CA ASN A 448 -2.08 -10.97 12.75
C ASN A 448 -2.24 -9.94 13.89
N VAL A 449 -2.36 -8.65 13.57
CA VAL A 449 -2.44 -7.58 14.57
C VAL A 449 -3.87 -7.05 14.66
N SER A 450 -4.42 -7.12 15.87
CA SER A 450 -5.72 -6.57 16.23
C SER A 450 -5.53 -5.32 17.09
N VAL A 451 -6.37 -4.31 16.90
CA VAL A 451 -6.41 -3.12 17.75
C VAL A 451 -7.72 -3.13 18.55
N ARG A 452 -7.62 -2.97 19.87
CA ARG A 452 -8.76 -2.80 20.78
C ARG A 452 -8.72 -1.39 21.37
N LEU A 453 -9.79 -0.65 21.17
CA LEU A 453 -9.97 0.68 21.75
C LEU A 453 -10.59 0.48 23.13
N GLU A 454 -9.76 0.50 24.18
CA GLU A 454 -10.20 0.27 25.55
C GLU A 454 -9.15 0.77 26.56
N GLU A 455 -9.57 1.15 27.76
CA GLU A 455 -8.64 1.48 28.84
C GLU A 455 -8.28 0.23 29.65
N VAL A 456 -6.98 0.06 29.92
CA VAL A 456 -6.51 -1.02 30.79
C VAL A 456 -6.69 -0.58 32.24
N ALA A 457 -7.57 -1.28 32.95
CA ALA A 457 -7.85 -1.03 34.35
C ALA A 457 -6.78 -1.66 35.25
N ASP A 458 -6.35 -2.90 34.97
CA ASP A 458 -5.34 -3.61 35.76
C ASP A 458 -4.61 -4.71 34.97
N ILE A 459 -3.51 -5.22 35.52
CA ILE A 459 -2.76 -6.37 35.00
C ILE A 459 -2.79 -7.45 36.08
N ASP A 460 -3.15 -8.69 35.76
CA ASP A 460 -3.15 -9.82 36.68
C ASP A 460 -2.02 -10.77 36.28
N LEU A 461 -0.85 -10.62 36.91
CA LEU A 461 0.35 -11.40 36.60
C LEU A 461 0.19 -12.89 36.93
N ALA A 462 -0.56 -13.22 37.98
CA ALA A 462 -0.79 -14.59 38.41
C ALA A 462 -1.65 -15.36 37.40
N ARG A 463 -2.72 -14.74 36.87
CA ARG A 463 -3.59 -15.32 35.85
C ARG A 463 -3.13 -15.09 34.40
N LYS A 464 -2.04 -14.33 34.20
CA LYS A 464 -1.55 -13.90 32.88
C LYS A 464 -2.65 -13.26 32.03
N SER A 465 -3.34 -12.26 32.60
CA SER A 465 -4.43 -11.56 31.90
C SER A 465 -4.39 -10.05 32.15
N VAL A 466 -4.87 -9.27 31.19
CA VAL A 466 -5.09 -7.83 31.30
C VAL A 466 -6.57 -7.58 31.55
N LEU A 467 -6.89 -6.82 32.61
CA LEU A 467 -8.25 -6.41 32.94
C LEU A 467 -8.55 -5.06 32.30
N LEU A 468 -9.65 -5.00 31.56
CA LEU A 468 -10.11 -3.82 30.86
C LEU A 468 -11.18 -3.07 31.67
N ALA A 469 -11.38 -1.79 31.38
CA ALA A 469 -12.33 -0.94 32.10
C ALA A 469 -13.79 -1.37 31.88
N ASP A 470 -14.10 -2.01 30.75
CA ASP A 470 -15.39 -2.66 30.45
C ASP A 470 -15.63 -3.96 31.24
N GLY A 471 -14.64 -4.43 32.01
CA GLY A 471 -14.68 -5.66 32.80
C GLY A 471 -14.18 -6.90 32.07
N ASP A 472 -13.87 -6.82 30.77
CA ASP A 472 -13.32 -7.93 30.01
C ASP A 472 -11.89 -8.27 30.44
N ARG A 473 -11.52 -9.55 30.27
CA ARG A 473 -10.16 -10.04 30.50
C ARG A 473 -9.54 -10.53 29.20
N VAL A 474 -8.35 -10.03 28.91
CA VAL A 474 -7.56 -10.43 27.75
C VAL A 474 -6.38 -11.28 28.24
N PRO A 475 -6.38 -12.61 28.02
CA PRO A 475 -5.25 -13.46 28.39
C PRO A 475 -4.01 -13.10 27.54
N PHE A 476 -2.82 -13.46 28.00
CA PHE A 476 -1.60 -13.29 27.23
C PHE A 476 -0.57 -14.40 27.50
N ASP A 477 0.21 -14.72 26.47
CA ASP A 477 1.46 -15.47 26.62
C ASP A 477 2.63 -14.51 26.82
N TYR A 478 2.63 -13.40 26.10
CA TYR A 478 3.57 -12.28 26.26
C TYR A 478 2.83 -10.98 26.49
N LEU A 479 3.29 -10.18 27.44
CA LEU A 479 2.75 -8.85 27.72
C LEU A 479 3.83 -7.79 27.49
N VAL A 480 3.51 -6.74 26.74
CA VAL A 480 4.36 -5.56 26.61
C VAL A 480 3.61 -4.33 27.09
N VAL A 481 4.11 -3.70 28.14
CA VAL A 481 3.50 -2.53 28.78
C VAL A 481 4.24 -1.26 28.34
N ALA A 482 3.57 -0.45 27.53
CA ALA A 482 4.09 0.80 26.95
C ALA A 482 3.12 1.97 27.20
N ALA A 483 2.56 2.05 28.42
CA ALA A 483 1.50 3.00 28.79
C ALA A 483 1.99 4.46 28.94
N GLY A 484 3.31 4.69 28.89
CA GLY A 484 3.92 6.02 28.94
C GLY A 484 3.82 6.71 30.30
N VAL A 485 3.86 8.05 30.27
CA VAL A 485 3.91 8.95 31.42
C VAL A 485 2.84 10.04 31.33
N ARG A 486 2.49 10.64 32.46
CA ARG A 486 1.73 11.88 32.62
C ARG A 486 2.65 13.01 33.13
N HIS A 487 2.13 14.23 33.28
CA HIS A 487 2.85 15.31 33.94
C HIS A 487 2.93 15.05 35.44
N SER A 488 4.06 15.38 36.05
CA SER A 488 4.15 15.43 37.50
C SER A 488 3.95 16.86 37.97
N TYR A 489 3.02 17.04 38.91
CA TYR A 489 2.85 18.29 39.66
C TYR A 489 3.53 18.21 41.03
N PHE A 490 4.48 17.27 41.21
CA PHE A 490 5.27 17.08 42.43
C PHE A 490 4.43 16.96 43.70
N GLY A 491 3.29 16.27 43.61
CA GLY A 491 2.32 16.11 44.70
C GLY A 491 1.17 17.12 44.70
N ASN A 492 1.17 18.11 43.80
CA ASN A 492 0.17 19.17 43.73
C ASN A 492 -0.79 19.01 42.52
N GLY A 493 -1.44 17.86 42.41
CA GLY A 493 -2.33 17.56 41.27
C GLY A 493 -3.47 18.58 41.06
N GLN A 494 -3.85 19.32 42.10
CA GLN A 494 -4.83 20.41 42.02
C GLN A 494 -4.40 21.58 41.12
N TRP A 495 -3.12 21.68 40.76
CA TRP A 495 -2.63 22.72 39.84
C TRP A 495 -2.97 22.46 38.38
N GLU A 496 -3.31 21.23 37.98
CA GLU A 496 -3.53 20.84 36.58
C GLU A 496 -4.60 21.68 35.85
N PRO A 497 -5.77 22.00 36.45
CA PRO A 497 -6.76 22.87 35.80
C PRO A 497 -6.25 24.29 35.55
N ALA A 498 -5.44 24.83 36.48
CA ALA A 498 -4.89 26.19 36.38
C ALA A 498 -3.68 26.26 35.44
N ALA A 499 -2.85 25.21 35.42
CA ALA A 499 -1.64 25.08 34.61
C ALA A 499 -1.64 23.76 33.82
N PRO A 500 -2.37 23.68 32.70
CA PRO A 500 -2.42 22.47 31.88
C PRO A 500 -1.05 22.14 31.29
N GLY A 501 -0.74 20.85 31.24
CA GLY A 501 0.44 20.34 30.55
C GLY A 501 0.21 20.11 29.06
N LEU A 502 1.23 19.61 28.35
CA LEU A 502 1.20 19.33 26.91
C LEU A 502 1.63 17.90 26.56
N LYS A 503 0.71 16.94 26.63
CA LYS A 503 0.93 15.52 26.26
C LYS A 503 -0.11 14.96 25.29
N THR A 504 -1.29 15.58 25.23
CA THR A 504 -2.42 15.10 24.42
C THR A 504 -2.87 16.12 23.36
N ILE A 505 -3.69 15.68 22.40
CA ILE A 505 -4.31 16.61 21.43
C ILE A 505 -5.23 17.59 22.15
N GLU A 506 -5.97 17.10 23.14
CA GLU A 506 -6.92 17.88 23.93
C GLU A 506 -6.18 18.98 24.69
N ASP A 507 -5.06 18.64 25.33
CA ASP A 507 -4.13 19.58 25.96
C ASP A 507 -3.70 20.68 24.99
N ALA A 508 -3.25 20.29 23.79
CA ALA A 508 -2.80 21.24 22.79
C ALA A 508 -3.93 22.18 22.35
N THR A 509 -5.13 21.64 22.12
CA THR A 509 -6.28 22.46 21.72
C THR A 509 -6.76 23.39 22.85
N GLU A 510 -6.65 22.97 24.11
CA GLU A 510 -7.00 23.76 25.28
C GLU A 510 -5.98 24.88 25.51
N ILE A 511 -4.67 24.58 25.41
CA ILE A 511 -3.61 25.58 25.48
C ILE A 511 -3.81 26.64 24.39
N ARG A 512 -4.09 26.21 23.16
CA ARG A 512 -4.40 27.12 22.05
C ARG A 512 -5.61 27.99 22.37
N ARG A 513 -6.68 27.41 22.93
CA ARG A 513 -7.88 28.15 23.33
C ARG A 513 -7.54 29.21 24.36
N ARG A 514 -6.78 28.88 25.42
CA ARG A 514 -6.35 29.83 26.46
C ARG A 514 -5.50 30.97 25.88
N ILE A 515 -4.54 30.64 25.02
CA ILE A 515 -3.68 31.64 24.37
C ILE A 515 -4.51 32.64 23.58
N LEU A 516 -5.36 32.16 22.67
CA LEU A 516 -6.17 33.04 21.82
C LEU A 516 -7.22 33.82 22.62
N SER A 517 -7.88 33.16 23.58
CA SER A 517 -8.89 33.83 24.42
C SER A 517 -8.28 34.93 25.29
N ALA A 518 -7.03 34.79 25.72
CA ALA A 518 -6.34 35.83 26.48
C ALA A 518 -6.11 37.10 25.65
N PHE A 519 -5.75 36.97 24.37
CA PHE A 519 -5.65 38.11 23.45
C PHE A 519 -7.01 38.76 23.17
N GLU A 520 -8.05 37.97 22.94
CA GLU A 520 -9.42 38.48 22.73
C GLU A 520 -9.98 39.19 23.97
N ALA A 521 -9.73 38.64 25.17
CA ALA A 521 -10.10 39.28 26.42
C ALA A 521 -9.33 40.60 26.61
N ALA A 522 -8.04 40.62 26.30
CA ALA A 522 -7.21 41.83 26.43
C ALA A 522 -7.64 42.96 25.48
N GLU A 523 -8.15 42.64 24.28
CA GLU A 523 -8.73 43.61 23.33
C GLU A 523 -9.98 44.31 23.89
N ASN A 524 -10.77 43.57 24.68
CA ASN A 524 -12.00 44.06 25.29
C ASN A 524 -11.76 44.70 26.67
N GLU A 525 -10.64 44.42 27.32
CA GLU A 525 -10.32 44.90 28.67
C GLU A 525 -9.97 46.39 28.69
N THR A 526 -10.55 47.14 29.63
CA THR A 526 -10.30 48.58 29.81
C THR A 526 -9.29 48.87 30.90
N ASP A 527 -9.18 48.01 31.93
CA ASP A 527 -8.16 48.17 32.98
C ASP A 527 -6.77 47.77 32.46
N ALA A 528 -5.83 48.70 32.55
CA ALA A 528 -4.44 48.48 32.14
C ALA A 528 -3.73 47.39 32.96
N SER A 529 -4.05 47.25 34.24
CA SER A 529 -3.46 46.22 35.11
C SER A 529 -3.96 44.83 34.71
N ARG A 530 -5.27 44.66 34.60
CA ARG A 530 -5.89 43.40 34.15
C ARG A 530 -5.49 43.03 32.72
N ARG A 531 -5.40 44.01 31.81
CA ARG A 531 -4.90 43.80 30.45
C ARG A 531 -3.47 43.27 30.44
N ARG A 532 -2.59 43.80 31.30
CA ARG A 532 -1.21 43.30 31.42
C ARG A 532 -1.20 41.86 31.93
N GLN A 533 -2.04 41.52 32.90
CA GLN A 533 -2.17 40.16 33.41
C GLN A 533 -2.66 39.17 32.32
N LEU A 534 -3.63 39.59 31.50
CA LEU A 534 -4.12 38.81 30.34
C LEU A 534 -3.02 38.56 29.31
N LEU A 535 -2.14 39.54 29.10
CA LEU A 535 -0.99 39.45 28.18
C LEU A 535 0.29 38.90 28.83
N THR A 536 0.19 38.32 30.03
CA THR A 536 1.29 37.66 30.71
C THR A 536 1.11 36.14 30.64
N PHE A 537 2.08 35.48 30.00
CA PHE A 537 2.11 34.04 29.75
C PHE A 537 3.29 33.42 30.48
N VAL A 538 3.04 32.44 31.34
CA VAL A 538 4.08 31.75 32.11
C VAL A 538 4.18 30.29 31.67
N ILE A 539 5.37 29.86 31.29
CA ILE A 539 5.70 28.48 30.97
C ILE A 539 6.61 27.96 32.07
N VAL A 540 6.19 26.91 32.76
CA VAL A 540 6.97 26.28 33.84
C VAL A 540 7.70 25.06 33.30
N GLY A 541 9.03 25.04 33.40
CA GLY A 541 9.90 23.97 32.96
C GLY A 541 10.67 24.32 31.69
N GLY A 542 11.99 24.44 31.79
CA GLY A 542 12.96 24.73 30.74
C GLY A 542 13.48 23.50 29.98
N GLY A 543 12.72 22.40 29.96
CA GLY A 543 13.00 21.26 29.08
C GLY A 543 12.69 21.56 27.60
N PRO A 544 12.92 20.61 26.68
CA PRO A 544 12.64 20.80 25.26
C PRO A 544 11.22 21.34 25.00
N THR A 545 10.20 20.72 25.59
CA THR A 545 8.80 21.13 25.42
C THR A 545 8.53 22.57 25.86
N GLY A 546 9.09 23.00 26.99
CA GLY A 546 8.88 24.36 27.48
C GLY A 546 9.60 25.41 26.63
N VAL A 547 10.81 25.10 26.16
CA VAL A 547 11.57 25.95 25.23
C VAL A 547 10.82 26.09 23.89
N GLU A 548 10.34 24.98 23.34
CA GLU A 548 9.59 24.94 22.08
C GLU A 548 8.26 25.72 22.17
N LEU A 549 7.53 25.58 23.28
CA LEU A 549 6.31 26.34 23.56
C LEU A 549 6.59 27.83 23.71
N ALA A 550 7.59 28.20 24.53
CA ALA A 550 7.90 29.60 24.82
C ALA A 550 8.28 30.37 23.55
N GLY A 551 9.16 29.82 22.71
CA GLY A 551 9.54 30.49 21.48
C GLY A 551 8.45 30.44 20.41
N SER A 552 7.67 29.36 20.32
CA SER A 552 6.52 29.31 19.40
C SER A 552 5.43 30.32 19.75
N LEU A 553 5.20 30.57 21.05
CA LEU A 553 4.29 31.60 21.54
C LEU A 553 4.82 33.01 21.27
N ALA A 554 6.12 33.23 21.48
CA ALA A 554 6.78 34.51 21.20
C ALA A 554 6.65 34.91 19.72
N GLU A 555 6.80 33.95 18.81
CA GLU A 555 6.55 34.17 17.39
C GLU A 555 5.12 34.56 17.07
N ILE A 556 4.13 33.90 17.67
CA ILE A 556 2.73 34.23 17.41
C ILE A 556 2.47 35.68 17.81
N ALA A 557 2.86 36.03 19.04
CA ALA A 557 2.61 37.33 19.63
C ALA A 557 3.27 38.46 18.82
N ARG A 558 4.49 38.23 18.31
CA ARG A 558 5.31 39.27 17.68
C ARG A 558 5.26 39.32 16.16
N HIS A 559 4.93 38.22 15.49
CA HIS A 559 5.02 38.14 14.03
C HIS A 559 3.73 37.70 13.35
N THR A 560 2.84 37.00 14.05
CA THR A 560 1.59 36.51 13.46
C THR A 560 0.41 37.42 13.78
N MET A 561 0.26 37.83 15.04
CA MET A 561 -0.93 38.57 15.51
C MET A 561 -0.77 40.09 15.52
N GLU A 562 0.42 40.63 15.24
CA GLU A 562 0.77 42.05 15.40
C GLU A 562 -0.25 43.02 14.76
N PHE A 563 -0.82 42.67 13.61
CA PHE A 563 -1.75 43.53 12.84
C PHE A 563 -3.23 43.10 12.91
N GLU A 564 -3.56 42.09 13.74
CA GLU A 564 -4.92 41.53 13.83
C GLU A 564 -5.79 42.24 14.87
N PHE A 565 -5.18 42.88 15.88
CA PHE A 565 -5.85 43.57 16.99
C PHE A 565 -5.84 45.09 16.82
N ARG A 566 -6.78 45.82 17.44
CA ARG A 566 -6.94 47.27 17.26
C ARG A 566 -6.72 48.08 18.54
N ARG A 567 -6.98 47.50 19.71
CA ARG A 567 -6.88 48.16 21.03
C ARG A 567 -5.69 47.67 21.86
N ILE A 568 -5.17 46.49 21.53
CA ILE A 568 -3.91 45.99 22.10
C ILE A 568 -2.83 45.86 21.03
N ASN A 569 -1.58 45.85 21.50
CA ASN A 569 -0.44 45.41 20.71
C ASN A 569 -0.01 44.02 21.20
N PRO A 570 -0.30 42.93 20.45
CA PRO A 570 0.07 41.57 20.85
C PRO A 570 1.57 41.39 21.11
N SER A 571 2.44 42.16 20.44
CA SER A 571 3.89 42.09 20.64
C SER A 571 4.36 42.53 22.04
N SER A 572 3.50 43.23 22.79
CA SER A 572 3.73 43.62 24.19
C SER A 572 3.54 42.49 25.20
N ALA A 573 3.09 41.31 24.74
CA ALA A 573 2.91 40.15 25.61
C ALA A 573 4.21 39.77 26.33
N GLN A 574 4.09 39.57 27.64
CA GLN A 574 5.17 39.10 28.51
C GLN A 574 5.17 37.58 28.52
N ILE A 575 6.23 36.97 28.02
CA ILE A 575 6.37 35.51 27.98
C ILE A 575 7.52 35.15 28.90
N ILE A 576 7.22 34.41 29.97
CA ILE A 576 8.17 34.09 31.04
C ILE A 576 8.35 32.58 31.09
N LEU A 577 9.58 32.11 30.90
CA LEU A 577 9.98 30.71 31.04
C LEU A 577 10.66 30.53 32.40
N VAL A 578 10.04 29.77 33.30
CA VAL A 578 10.54 29.50 34.66
C VAL A 578 11.20 28.13 34.71
N GLU A 579 12.43 28.04 35.20
CA GLU A 579 13.18 26.79 35.38
C GLU A 579 13.80 26.72 36.78
N ALA A 580 13.61 25.59 37.46
CA ALA A 580 14.12 25.36 38.81
C ALA A 580 15.63 25.09 38.84
N ALA A 581 16.17 24.49 37.78
CA ALA A 581 17.59 24.28 37.57
C ALA A 581 18.32 25.58 37.21
N ASP A 582 19.64 25.49 37.16
CA ASP A 582 20.52 26.61 36.82
C ASP A 582 20.49 26.98 35.32
N ARG A 583 20.02 26.06 34.46
CA ARG A 583 19.95 26.26 33.00
C ARG A 583 18.78 25.51 32.36
N ILE A 584 18.27 26.08 31.27
CA ILE A 584 17.35 25.38 30.37
C ILE A 584 18.09 24.29 29.58
N LEU A 585 17.32 23.31 29.07
CA LEU A 585 17.84 22.19 28.29
C LEU A 585 19.01 21.48 29.00
N GLY A 586 18.86 21.17 30.29
CA GLY A 586 19.95 20.62 31.11
C GLY A 586 20.61 19.32 30.58
N MET A 587 19.90 18.57 29.73
CA MET A 587 20.42 17.38 29.03
C MET A 587 21.39 17.69 27.87
N TYR A 588 21.50 18.96 27.45
CA TYR A 588 22.38 19.41 26.38
C TYR A 588 23.72 19.90 26.95
N PRO A 589 24.79 19.92 26.14
CA PRO A 589 26.02 20.63 26.49
C PRO A 589 25.74 22.08 26.94
N PRO A 590 26.44 22.59 27.97
CA PRO A 590 26.20 23.94 28.51
C PRO A 590 26.20 25.06 27.46
N GLU A 591 27.09 24.97 26.46
CA GLU A 591 27.15 25.95 25.37
C GLU A 591 25.86 26.01 24.54
N LEU A 592 25.21 24.87 24.30
CA LEU A 592 23.94 24.82 23.58
C LEU A 592 22.79 25.35 24.45
N SER A 593 22.80 25.09 25.76
CA SER A 593 21.85 25.71 26.70
C SER A 593 21.93 27.23 26.66
N THR A 594 23.14 27.80 26.72
CA THR A 594 23.36 29.25 26.66
C THR A 594 22.89 29.82 25.32
N LYS A 595 23.24 29.19 24.19
CA LYS A 595 22.81 29.64 22.86
C LYS A 595 21.28 29.59 22.69
N ALA A 596 20.62 28.59 23.28
CA ALA A 596 19.17 28.49 23.29
C ALA A 596 18.53 29.62 24.11
N GLN A 597 19.07 29.91 25.29
CA GLN A 597 18.61 31.00 26.15
C GLN A 597 18.74 32.35 25.45
N THR A 598 19.92 32.67 24.90
CA THR A 598 20.15 33.93 24.17
C THR A 598 19.20 34.07 22.97
N SER A 599 18.86 32.95 22.31
CA SER A 599 17.94 32.95 21.17
C SER A 599 16.49 33.19 21.62
N LEU A 600 16.05 32.60 22.74
CA LEU A 600 14.74 32.89 23.36
C LEU A 600 14.63 34.34 23.82
N GLU A 601 15.66 34.87 24.48
CA GLU A 601 15.70 36.26 24.95
C GLU A 601 15.63 37.24 23.77
N ARG A 602 16.28 36.93 22.64
CA ARG A 602 16.16 37.72 21.40
C ARG A 602 14.74 37.70 20.80
N LEU A 603 14.00 36.60 21.00
CA LEU A 603 12.58 36.51 20.63
C LEU A 603 11.66 37.23 21.63
N GLY A 604 12.21 37.79 22.71
CA GLY A 604 11.46 38.52 23.75
C GLY A 604 10.84 37.61 24.82
N VAL A 605 11.43 36.45 25.08
CA VAL A 605 11.09 35.58 26.21
C VAL A 605 12.00 35.91 27.39
N SER A 606 11.42 36.11 28.58
CA SER A 606 12.17 36.26 29.83
C SER A 606 12.44 34.88 30.42
N VAL A 607 13.71 34.47 30.45
CA VAL A 607 14.11 33.17 31.01
C VAL A 607 14.56 33.35 32.46
N ARG A 608 13.87 32.71 33.40
CA ARG A 608 14.13 32.75 34.84
C ARG A 608 14.57 31.38 35.35
N CYS A 609 15.89 31.17 35.40
CA CYS A 609 16.49 29.97 35.99
C CYS A 609 16.65 30.11 37.52
N LYS A 610 16.85 29.00 38.21
CA LYS A 610 16.92 28.91 39.68
C LYS A 610 15.67 29.48 40.36
N THR A 611 14.53 29.40 39.69
CA THR A 611 13.24 29.90 40.17
C THR A 611 12.28 28.74 40.30
N ARG A 612 11.72 28.54 41.50
CA ARG A 612 10.82 27.42 41.78
C ARG A 612 9.38 27.91 41.90
N VAL A 613 8.44 27.12 41.39
CA VAL A 613 7.01 27.36 41.63
C VAL A 613 6.65 26.79 42.99
N LEU A 614 6.06 27.62 43.85
CA LEU A 614 5.59 27.22 45.18
C LEU A 614 4.09 26.94 45.19
N GLN A 615 3.32 27.74 44.44
CA GLN A 615 1.86 27.66 44.39
C GLN A 615 1.35 28.15 43.03
N VAL A 616 0.31 27.49 42.52
CA VAL A 616 -0.40 27.88 41.30
C VAL A 616 -1.88 28.02 41.60
N GLU A 617 -2.44 29.18 41.30
CA GLU A 617 -3.86 29.51 41.41
C GLU A 617 -4.36 30.08 40.07
N GLU A 618 -5.67 30.23 39.93
CA GLU A 618 -6.24 30.81 38.72
C GLU A 618 -5.82 32.28 38.58
N GLY A 619 -4.97 32.57 37.59
CA GLY A 619 -4.49 33.92 37.31
C GLY A 619 -3.29 34.38 38.13
N LEU A 620 -2.71 33.54 39.01
CA LEU A 620 -1.62 33.92 39.91
C LEU A 620 -0.64 32.77 40.17
N LEU A 621 0.66 33.05 40.14
CA LEU A 621 1.70 32.13 40.61
C LEU A 621 2.45 32.73 41.81
N THR A 622 2.85 31.87 42.73
CA THR A 622 3.86 32.20 43.75
C THR A 622 5.17 31.52 43.37
N LEU A 623 6.23 32.31 43.19
CA LEU A 623 7.56 31.86 42.81
C LEU A 623 8.55 32.09 43.95
N ALA A 624 9.47 31.16 44.15
CA ALA A 624 10.67 31.37 44.96
C ALA A 624 11.80 31.84 44.06
N SER A 625 12.31 33.05 44.32
CA SER A 625 13.45 33.62 43.62
C SER A 625 14.75 32.87 43.96
N PRO A 626 15.86 33.11 43.23
CA PRO A 626 17.16 32.53 43.56
C PRO A 626 17.68 32.93 44.95
N THR A 627 17.20 34.05 45.52
CA THR A 627 17.54 34.51 46.88
C THR A 627 16.63 33.91 47.95
N GLY A 628 15.61 33.15 47.57
CA GLY A 628 14.62 32.54 48.48
C GLY A 628 13.44 33.43 48.82
N GLU A 629 13.34 34.62 48.24
CA GLU A 629 12.20 35.53 48.41
C GLU A 629 10.99 35.04 47.59
N GLU A 630 9.80 35.16 48.16
CA GLU A 630 8.55 34.84 47.47
C GLU A 630 8.10 36.02 46.58
N GLU A 631 7.83 35.73 45.31
CA GLU A 631 7.34 36.68 44.32
C GLU A 631 5.95 36.23 43.85
N LEU A 632 4.96 37.14 43.94
CA LEU A 632 3.64 36.95 43.36
C LEU A 632 3.64 37.44 41.91
N LEU A 633 3.32 36.56 40.97
CA LEU A 633 3.31 36.84 39.54
C LEU A 633 1.90 36.65 38.95
N PRO A 634 1.16 37.74 38.68
CA PRO A 634 -0.15 37.68 38.03
C PRO A 634 0.01 37.26 36.56
N ALA A 635 -0.63 36.17 36.16
CA ALA A 635 -0.62 35.69 34.78
C ALA A 635 -1.89 34.86 34.49
N THR A 636 -2.65 35.24 33.46
CA THR A 636 -3.87 34.51 33.11
C THR A 636 -3.57 33.15 32.48
N THR A 637 -2.51 33.05 31.68
CA THR A 637 -2.17 31.80 31.00
C THR A 637 -0.90 31.20 31.61
N ILE A 638 -1.07 30.11 32.33
CA ILE A 638 -0.01 29.35 32.97
C ILE A 638 0.06 27.98 32.30
N LEU A 639 1.24 27.57 31.83
CA LEU A 639 1.46 26.33 31.09
C LEU A 639 2.52 25.48 31.78
N TRP A 640 2.25 24.19 31.96
CA TRP A 640 3.13 23.28 32.69
C TRP A 640 3.90 22.34 31.76
N ALA A 641 5.23 22.45 31.72
CA ALA A 641 6.12 21.61 30.93
C ALA A 641 7.22 20.94 31.79
N ALA A 642 7.05 20.94 33.12
CA ALA A 642 8.01 20.40 34.07
C ALA A 642 7.58 19.02 34.61
N GLY A 643 8.54 18.12 34.79
CA GLY A 643 8.31 16.84 35.47
C GLY A 643 7.46 15.84 34.67
N ILE A 644 7.78 14.56 34.85
CA ILE A 644 7.00 13.45 34.33
C ILE A 644 6.76 12.44 35.44
N GLU A 645 5.62 11.77 35.39
CA GLU A 645 5.25 10.69 36.30
C GLU A 645 4.74 9.50 35.50
N ALA A 646 5.20 8.30 35.82
CA ALA A 646 4.76 7.09 35.12
C ALA A 646 3.26 6.85 35.27
N SER A 647 2.69 6.11 34.30
CA SER A 647 1.31 5.64 34.39
C SER A 647 1.03 4.93 35.73
N PRO A 648 -0.16 5.07 36.34
CA PRO A 648 -0.53 4.33 37.56
C PRO A 648 -0.42 2.80 37.43
N LEU A 649 -0.46 2.26 36.20
CA LEU A 649 -0.17 0.85 35.92
C LEU A 649 1.23 0.43 36.38
N ALA A 650 2.18 1.36 36.45
CA ALA A 650 3.56 1.12 36.85
C ALA A 650 3.60 0.73 38.32
N LYS A 651 2.88 1.51 39.14
CA LYS A 651 2.70 1.23 40.56
C LYS A 651 2.11 -0.14 40.81
N ARG A 652 1.00 -0.47 40.15
CA ARG A 652 0.34 -1.77 40.31
C ARG A 652 1.22 -2.94 39.89
N LEU A 653 1.95 -2.79 38.77
CA LEU A 653 2.85 -3.82 38.26
C LEU A 653 4.03 -4.04 39.21
N GLY A 654 4.65 -2.98 39.73
CA GLY A 654 5.73 -3.07 40.71
C GLY A 654 5.28 -3.71 42.02
N GLU A 655 4.10 -3.35 42.54
CA GLU A 655 3.51 -3.96 43.73
C GLU A 655 3.24 -5.45 43.55
N GLN A 656 2.68 -5.86 42.41
CA GLN A 656 2.40 -7.27 42.14
C GLN A 656 3.66 -8.11 41.91
N ALA A 657 4.69 -7.53 41.30
CA ALA A 657 5.93 -8.24 41.02
C ALA A 657 6.96 -8.17 42.17
N GLY A 658 6.72 -7.34 43.18
CA GLY A 658 7.69 -7.08 44.26
C GLY A 658 8.91 -6.29 43.79
N VAL A 659 8.76 -5.50 42.72
CA VAL A 659 9.86 -4.76 42.07
C VAL A 659 9.83 -3.28 42.48
N ALA A 660 11.02 -2.72 42.70
CA ALA A 660 11.16 -1.32 43.09
C ALA A 660 10.69 -0.35 42.01
N ILE A 661 10.18 0.79 42.47
CA ILE A 661 9.74 1.90 41.64
C ILE A 661 10.58 3.12 41.98
N ASP A 662 11.00 3.88 40.97
CA ASP A 662 11.79 5.09 41.19
C ASP A 662 10.94 6.30 41.61
N ARG A 663 11.59 7.43 41.88
CA ARG A 663 10.91 8.68 42.29
C ARG A 663 9.92 9.23 41.25
N ALA A 664 10.09 8.88 39.98
CA ALA A 664 9.20 9.28 38.89
C ALA A 664 8.09 8.24 38.64
N GLY A 665 7.96 7.22 39.49
CA GLY A 665 6.95 6.18 39.36
C GLY A 665 7.31 5.07 38.36
N ARG A 666 8.53 5.06 37.79
CA ARG A 666 8.93 4.10 36.76
C ARG A 666 9.30 2.75 37.37
N VAL A 667 8.94 1.67 36.68
CA VAL A 667 9.19 0.28 37.14
C VAL A 667 10.59 -0.16 36.72
N ALA A 668 11.37 -0.70 37.65
CA ALA A 668 12.67 -1.28 37.34
C ALA A 668 12.52 -2.52 36.42
N VAL A 669 13.39 -2.61 35.42
CA VAL A 669 13.41 -3.73 34.46
C VAL A 669 14.81 -4.33 34.37
N ASN A 670 14.86 -5.60 33.97
CA ASN A 670 16.11 -6.29 33.65
C ASN A 670 16.78 -5.68 32.41
N SER A 671 18.03 -6.10 32.14
CA SER A 671 18.78 -5.63 30.98
C SER A 671 18.14 -5.99 29.64
N ASP A 672 17.27 -7.00 29.60
CA ASP A 672 16.45 -7.40 28.46
C ASP A 672 15.05 -6.74 28.45
N LEU A 673 14.84 -5.74 29.31
CA LEU A 673 13.58 -5.02 29.50
C LEU A 673 12.41 -5.88 30.05
N SER A 674 12.69 -7.11 30.48
CA SER A 674 11.71 -7.93 31.18
C SER A 674 11.51 -7.46 32.62
N LEU A 675 10.35 -7.77 33.18
CA LEU A 675 10.05 -7.58 34.58
C LEU A 675 10.68 -8.71 35.40
N ASP A 676 11.33 -8.37 36.52
CA ASP A 676 11.99 -9.37 37.36
C ASP A 676 10.99 -10.43 37.86
N GLY A 677 11.39 -11.71 37.79
CA GLY A 677 10.50 -12.85 38.04
C GLY A 677 9.46 -13.18 36.96
N PHE A 678 9.28 -12.32 35.94
CA PHE A 678 8.28 -12.49 34.87
C PHE A 678 8.91 -12.32 33.47
N PRO A 679 9.63 -13.33 32.94
CA PRO A 679 10.40 -13.21 31.69
C PRO A 679 9.55 -12.97 30.44
N ASN A 680 8.24 -13.20 30.50
CA ASN A 680 7.29 -12.97 29.40
C ASN A 680 6.56 -11.61 29.51
N VAL A 681 6.91 -10.78 30.49
CA VAL A 681 6.33 -9.45 30.70
C VAL A 681 7.43 -8.40 30.51
N PHE A 682 7.23 -7.50 29.56
CA PHE A 682 8.19 -6.44 29.23
C PHE A 682 7.59 -5.07 29.55
N VAL A 683 8.41 -4.16 30.09
CA VAL A 683 8.02 -2.76 30.30
C VAL A 683 8.96 -1.89 29.49
N ILE A 684 8.41 -1.01 28.65
CA ILE A 684 9.20 -0.18 27.72
C ILE A 684 8.74 1.28 27.70
N GLY A 685 9.56 2.12 27.10
CA GLY A 685 9.36 3.56 26.99
C GLY A 685 9.51 4.25 28.34
N ASP A 686 8.85 5.40 28.47
CA ASP A 686 9.02 6.31 29.61
C ASP A 686 8.54 5.74 30.96
N MET A 687 7.83 4.61 30.93
CA MET A 687 7.35 3.88 32.11
C MET A 687 8.41 2.96 32.73
N ALA A 688 9.44 2.60 31.96
CA ALA A 688 10.51 1.71 32.40
C ALA A 688 11.69 2.51 33.01
N ALA A 689 12.19 2.04 34.15
CA ALA A 689 13.46 2.46 34.71
C ALA A 689 14.56 1.52 34.19
N CYS A 690 15.22 1.94 33.12
CA CYS A 690 16.32 1.23 32.47
C CYS A 690 17.55 2.12 32.40
N SER A 691 18.73 1.53 32.58
CA SER A 691 20.03 2.22 32.48
C SER A 691 20.81 1.73 31.27
N ASP A 692 21.70 2.57 30.76
CA ASP A 692 22.71 2.17 29.77
C ASP A 692 23.81 1.29 30.39
N ALA A 693 24.76 0.86 29.55
CA ALA A 693 25.90 0.03 29.97
C ALA A 693 26.82 0.72 31.00
N ASP A 694 26.79 2.05 31.09
CA ASP A 694 27.57 2.84 32.05
C ASP A 694 26.79 3.08 33.36
N GLY A 695 25.60 2.48 33.50
CA GLY A 695 24.72 2.62 34.66
C GLY A 695 23.93 3.94 34.69
N LYS A 696 23.98 4.75 33.63
CA LYS A 696 23.22 6.01 33.55
C LYS A 696 21.78 5.72 33.13
N PRO A 697 20.77 6.32 33.80
CA PRO A 697 19.37 6.15 33.40
C PRO A 697 19.12 6.62 31.96
N LEU A 698 18.40 5.83 31.18
CA LEU A 698 17.99 6.23 29.85
C LEU A 698 16.96 7.38 29.93
N PRO A 699 17.05 8.38 29.03
CA PRO A 699 16.10 9.48 28.99
C PRO A 699 14.73 9.01 28.45
N GLY A 700 13.65 9.59 29.00
CA GLY A 700 12.28 9.37 28.51
C GLY A 700 12.01 10.11 27.21
N ILE A 701 12.46 9.56 26.09
CA ILE A 701 12.33 10.14 24.75
C ILE A 701 11.86 9.11 23.72
N ALA A 702 11.16 9.59 22.68
CA ALA A 702 10.60 8.74 21.63
C ALA A 702 11.61 7.78 20.96
N PRO A 703 12.87 8.18 20.62
CA PRO A 703 13.84 7.26 20.04
C PRO A 703 14.18 6.06 20.93
N VAL A 704 14.27 6.25 22.26
CA VAL A 704 14.51 5.18 23.23
C VAL A 704 13.33 4.20 23.19
N ALA A 705 12.11 4.70 23.33
CA ALA A 705 10.89 3.87 23.28
C ALA A 705 10.78 3.07 21.97
N MET A 706 11.09 3.69 20.82
CA MET A 706 11.07 3.02 19.52
C MET A 706 12.13 1.92 19.40
N GLN A 707 13.35 2.15 19.92
CA GLN A 707 14.42 1.15 19.91
C GLN A 707 14.10 -0.01 20.86
N GLN A 708 13.60 0.28 22.06
CA GLN A 708 13.13 -0.73 23.01
C GLN A 708 12.02 -1.59 22.40
N GLY A 709 11.03 -0.97 21.74
CA GLY A 709 9.94 -1.71 21.09
C GLY A 709 10.43 -2.61 19.94
N LYS A 710 11.40 -2.17 19.14
CA LYS A 710 12.05 -3.00 18.12
C LYS A 710 12.80 -4.17 18.72
N TYR A 711 13.53 -3.93 19.82
CA TYR A 711 14.27 -4.96 20.53
C TYR A 711 13.34 -6.02 21.13
N VAL A 712 12.30 -5.61 21.88
CA VAL A 712 11.33 -6.55 22.47
C VAL A 712 10.61 -7.37 21.41
N ALA A 713 10.23 -6.75 20.28
CA ALA A 713 9.66 -7.49 19.17
C ALA A 713 10.63 -8.51 18.55
N LYS A 714 11.93 -8.24 18.53
CA LYS A 714 12.96 -9.20 18.11
C LYS A 714 13.01 -10.37 19.09
N VAL A 715 13.09 -10.09 20.40
CA VAL A 715 13.12 -11.11 21.46
C VAL A 715 11.90 -12.03 21.34
N ILE A 716 10.69 -11.48 21.37
CA ILE A 716 9.45 -12.27 21.28
C ILE A 716 9.42 -13.10 20.00
N ARG A 717 9.81 -12.52 18.86
CA ARG A 717 9.84 -13.21 17.57
C ARG A 717 10.81 -14.38 17.56
N ASP A 718 11.96 -14.25 18.20
CA ASP A 718 12.99 -15.29 18.24
C ASP A 718 12.56 -16.45 19.16
N GLU A 719 11.72 -16.17 20.17
CA GLU A 719 11.13 -17.14 21.11
C GLU A 719 9.82 -17.80 20.62
N LEU A 720 9.31 -17.46 19.43
CA LEU A 720 8.10 -18.09 18.90
C LEU A 720 8.34 -19.58 18.54
N PRO A 721 7.32 -20.45 18.66
CA PRO A 721 7.41 -21.88 18.34
C PRO A 721 8.02 -22.14 16.96
N GLY A 722 8.93 -23.12 16.86
CA GLY A 722 9.62 -23.48 15.60
C GLY A 722 10.92 -22.73 15.35
N ARG A 723 11.35 -21.84 16.26
CA ARG A 723 12.68 -21.21 16.23
C ARG A 723 13.62 -21.81 17.27
N VAL A 724 14.88 -21.98 16.87
CA VAL A 724 15.92 -22.71 17.62
C VAL A 724 16.61 -21.81 18.67
N VAL A 725 16.27 -20.52 18.71
CA VAL A 725 17.12 -19.50 19.34
C VAL A 725 16.39 -18.85 20.53
N ALA A 726 16.93 -19.13 21.71
CA ALA A 726 16.76 -18.45 23.00
C ALA A 726 15.66 -18.96 23.94
N THR A 727 16.12 -19.51 25.06
CA THR A 727 15.43 -19.44 26.36
C THR A 727 15.70 -18.07 26.97
N ALA A 728 14.90 -17.64 27.95
CA ALA A 728 15.06 -16.35 28.63
C ALA A 728 16.51 -16.07 29.09
N ASP A 729 17.23 -17.11 29.51
CA ASP A 729 18.62 -17.04 30.00
C ASP A 729 19.67 -16.69 28.94
N LYS A 730 19.30 -16.66 27.65
CA LYS A 730 20.22 -16.39 26.51
C LYS A 730 19.93 -15.06 25.80
N ARG A 731 19.07 -14.21 26.35
CA ARG A 731 18.74 -12.91 25.74
C ARG A 731 19.94 -11.96 25.77
N GLU A 732 20.24 -11.34 24.64
CA GLU A 732 21.23 -10.25 24.57
C GLU A 732 20.67 -9.01 25.27
N PRO A 733 21.46 -8.28 26.08
CA PRO A 733 21.01 -7.02 26.69
C PRO A 733 20.54 -5.97 25.67
N PHE A 734 19.59 -5.12 26.08
CA PHE A 734 19.20 -3.95 25.31
C PHE A 734 20.31 -2.89 25.33
N HIS A 735 20.74 -2.46 24.15
CA HIS A 735 21.69 -1.37 23.98
C HIS A 735 21.06 -0.21 23.21
N TYR A 736 20.94 0.94 23.86
CA TYR A 736 20.44 2.16 23.24
C TYR A 736 21.52 2.83 22.38
N HIS A 737 21.20 3.06 21.11
CA HIS A 737 22.05 3.83 20.22
C HIS A 737 21.56 5.27 20.15
N HIS A 738 22.28 6.18 20.80
CA HIS A 738 21.93 7.61 20.82
C HIS A 738 22.17 8.27 19.46
N GLN A 739 21.08 8.65 18.78
CA GLN A 739 21.14 9.24 17.43
C GLN A 739 21.38 10.76 17.42
N GLY A 740 21.31 11.39 18.59
CA GLY A 740 21.41 12.83 18.76
C GLY A 740 20.18 13.44 19.44
N SER A 741 20.32 14.68 19.90
CA SER A 741 19.28 15.45 20.57
C SER A 741 19.05 16.76 19.82
N LEU A 742 17.79 17.11 19.58
CA LEU A 742 17.38 18.28 18.80
C LEU A 742 16.25 18.99 19.56
N ALA A 743 16.33 20.30 19.68
CA ALA A 743 15.25 21.12 20.23
C ALA A 743 15.12 22.38 19.39
N THR A 744 13.90 22.71 18.95
CA THR A 744 13.68 23.99 18.27
C THR A 744 13.42 25.08 19.30
N ILE A 745 13.89 26.28 19.00
CA ILE A 745 13.66 27.46 19.83
C ILE A 745 12.59 28.32 19.15
N GLY A 746 12.71 28.47 17.83
CA GLY A 746 11.74 29.18 17.01
C GLY A 746 12.06 29.01 15.52
N ARG A 747 11.43 29.83 14.69
CA ARG A 747 11.60 29.89 13.24
C ARG A 747 13.07 30.16 12.95
N SER A 748 13.67 29.29 12.14
CA SER A 748 15.08 29.38 11.76
C SER A 748 16.08 29.25 12.92
N ALA A 749 15.66 28.81 14.11
CA ALA A 749 16.52 28.65 15.28
C ALA A 749 16.26 27.31 16.02
N ALA A 750 17.30 26.49 16.10
CA ALA A 750 17.31 25.27 16.90
C ALA A 750 18.69 25.02 17.50
N VAL A 751 18.77 24.04 18.41
CA VAL A 751 20.03 23.47 18.89
C VAL A 751 20.04 21.97 18.62
N ALA A 752 21.19 21.48 18.18
CA ALA A 752 21.38 20.07 17.82
C ALA A 752 22.70 19.55 18.38
N HIS A 753 22.65 18.37 18.98
CA HIS A 753 23.81 17.64 19.46
C HIS A 753 23.81 16.23 18.87
N ILE A 754 24.72 15.94 17.94
CA ILE A 754 24.78 14.67 17.21
C ILE A 754 26.22 14.14 17.24
N GLY A 755 26.44 13.02 17.93
CA GLY A 755 27.80 12.52 18.18
C GLY A 755 28.63 13.58 18.89
N GLY A 756 29.80 13.94 18.33
CA GLY A 756 30.65 15.02 18.84
C GLY A 756 30.31 16.42 18.30
N TRP A 757 29.30 16.56 17.43
CA TRP A 757 28.97 17.82 16.77
C TRP A 757 27.91 18.61 17.53
N GLN A 758 28.18 19.90 17.77
CA GLN A 758 27.25 20.85 18.39
C GLN A 758 26.88 21.93 17.36
N LEU A 759 25.63 21.92 16.91
CA LEU A 759 25.12 22.89 15.93
C LEU A 759 24.05 23.78 16.56
N SER A 760 23.96 25.03 16.10
CA SER A 760 22.98 26.01 16.57
C SER A 760 22.49 26.91 15.46
N GLY A 761 21.31 27.52 15.63
CA GLY A 761 20.74 28.48 14.68
C GLY A 761 20.14 27.80 13.45
N PHE A 762 20.30 28.42 12.28
CA PHE A 762 19.64 27.99 11.05
C PHE A 762 20.05 26.58 10.58
N LEU A 763 21.34 26.24 10.66
CA LEU A 763 21.82 24.90 10.26
C LEU A 763 21.22 23.79 11.13
N ALA A 764 21.15 24.01 12.45
CA ALA A 764 20.48 23.09 13.36
C ALA A 764 18.98 22.99 13.08
N TRP A 765 18.34 24.11 12.71
CA TRP A 765 16.92 24.15 12.37
C TRP A 765 16.60 23.38 11.09
N THR A 766 17.41 23.53 10.03
CA THR A 766 17.26 22.74 8.79
C THR A 766 17.45 21.24 9.05
N LEU A 767 18.42 20.88 9.89
CA LEU A 767 18.65 19.50 10.28
C LEU A 767 17.48 18.92 11.09
N TRP A 768 16.94 19.71 12.03
CA TRP A 768 15.72 19.38 12.76
C TRP A 768 14.57 19.10 11.80
N LEU A 769 14.37 19.94 10.79
CA LEU A 769 13.28 19.80 9.80
C LEU A 769 13.41 18.49 9.01
N VAL A 770 14.61 18.18 8.50
CA VAL A 770 14.86 16.94 7.75
C VAL A 770 14.61 15.70 8.61
N ILE A 771 15.14 15.67 9.84
CA ILE A 771 15.02 14.51 10.74
C ILE A 771 13.56 14.28 11.17
N HIS A 772 12.83 15.34 11.49
CA HIS A 772 11.43 15.22 11.92
C HIS A 772 10.53 14.78 10.76
N ILE A 773 10.75 15.24 9.52
CA ILE A 773 10.04 14.74 8.34
C ILE A 773 10.32 13.26 8.10
N ALA A 774 11.58 12.84 8.21
CA ALA A 774 11.95 11.44 8.06
C ALA A 774 11.28 10.54 9.12
N ASN A 775 11.21 11.02 10.37
CA ASN A 775 10.54 10.32 11.46
C ASN A 775 9.01 10.38 11.39
N LEU A 776 8.45 11.36 10.66
CA LEU A 776 7.04 11.39 10.26
C LEU A 776 6.66 10.29 9.25
N SER A 777 7.61 9.48 8.78
CA SER A 777 7.37 8.35 7.86
C SER A 777 6.31 7.33 8.33
N GLN A 778 5.90 7.40 9.60
CA GLN A 778 4.79 6.62 10.14
C GLN A 778 3.39 7.18 9.76
N PHE A 779 3.32 8.38 9.18
CA PHE A 779 2.11 9.09 8.79
C PHE A 779 2.03 9.24 7.26
N GLU A 780 0.83 9.04 6.68
CA GLU A 780 0.59 9.26 5.24
C GLU A 780 0.74 10.76 4.87
N SER A 781 0.63 11.66 5.85
CA SER A 781 0.56 13.12 5.70
C SER A 781 1.91 13.85 5.56
N ARG A 782 3.06 13.17 5.45
CA ARG A 782 4.39 13.83 5.43
C ARG A 782 4.53 14.93 4.38
N ILE A 783 3.96 14.72 3.18
CA ILE A 783 3.98 15.70 2.09
C ILE A 783 3.11 16.91 2.46
N LEU A 784 1.94 16.67 3.05
CA LEU A 784 1.04 17.73 3.48
C LEU A 784 1.69 18.60 4.58
N VAL A 785 2.32 17.97 5.58
CA VAL A 785 3.03 18.69 6.65
C VAL A 785 4.19 19.51 6.08
N PHE A 786 4.97 18.93 5.17
CA PHE A 786 6.06 19.63 4.50
C PHE A 786 5.56 20.85 3.70
N VAL A 787 4.50 20.69 2.92
CA VAL A 787 3.87 21.79 2.15
C VAL A 787 3.32 22.86 3.09
N GLN A 788 2.68 22.48 4.20
CA GLN A 788 2.18 23.44 5.19
C GLN A 788 3.31 24.21 5.89
N TRP A 789 4.43 23.56 6.21
CA TRP A 789 5.60 24.24 6.75
C TRP A 789 6.20 25.23 5.75
N ILE A 790 6.34 24.86 4.48
CA ILE A 790 6.78 25.79 3.42
C ILE A 790 5.81 26.99 3.35
N TRP A 791 4.51 26.72 3.33
CA TRP A 791 3.50 27.77 3.24
C TRP A 791 3.50 28.70 4.45
N SER A 792 3.59 28.17 5.67
CA SER A 792 3.66 28.96 6.90
C SER A 792 4.97 29.74 7.03
N PHE A 793 6.07 29.19 6.50
CA PHE A 793 7.35 29.88 6.42
C PHE A 793 7.28 31.11 5.51
N ILE A 794 6.65 30.98 4.34
CA ILE A 794 6.51 32.08 3.36
C ILE A 794 5.48 33.11 3.80
N THR A 795 4.30 32.68 4.24
CA THR A 795 3.14 33.57 4.43
C THR A 795 3.04 34.17 5.83
N PHE A 796 3.83 33.69 6.78
CA PHE A 796 3.62 33.94 8.22
C PHE A 796 2.22 33.53 8.74
N GLY A 797 1.39 32.93 7.88
CA GLY A 797 0.06 32.48 8.19
C GLY A 797 0.08 31.18 8.99
N ARG A 798 -0.70 31.17 10.08
CA ARG A 798 -1.04 29.97 10.84
C ARG A 798 -2.52 29.70 10.67
N SER A 799 -2.86 28.68 9.89
CA SER A 799 -4.21 28.39 9.40
C SER A 799 -5.12 27.69 10.40
N ALA A 800 -4.59 27.23 11.55
CA ALA A 800 -5.36 26.51 12.57
C ALA A 800 -5.57 27.31 13.87
N ARG A 801 -5.72 28.64 13.78
CA ARG A 801 -5.96 29.56 14.92
C ARG A 801 -7.46 29.81 15.14
N LEU A 802 -8.20 28.75 15.45
CA LEU A 802 -9.62 28.82 15.80
C LEU A 802 -9.81 28.57 17.30
N ILE A 803 -10.65 29.40 17.93
CA ILE A 803 -11.16 29.15 19.28
C ILE A 803 -12.35 28.20 19.12
N THR A 804 -12.23 26.99 19.67
CA THR A 804 -13.25 25.94 19.58
C THR A 804 -13.66 25.49 20.97
N GLY A 805 -14.95 25.20 21.18
CA GLY A 805 -15.55 24.94 22.50
C GLY A 805 -16.37 26.15 22.96
N VAL A 806 -17.67 25.96 23.20
CA VAL A 806 -18.60 27.05 23.53
C VAL A 806 -18.37 27.51 24.97
N HIS A 807 -18.18 28.82 25.19
CA HIS A 807 -18.24 29.44 26.52
C HIS A 807 -19.64 29.23 27.12
N HIS A 808 -19.75 28.60 28.28
CA HIS A 808 -21.00 28.65 29.06
C HIS A 808 -20.87 29.23 30.48
N ASP A 809 -19.67 29.35 31.07
CA ASP A 809 -19.60 29.65 32.52
C ASP A 809 -18.79 30.90 32.93
N ALA A 810 -18.63 31.91 32.07
CA ALA A 810 -17.81 33.09 32.44
C ALA A 810 -18.44 34.47 32.19
N ILE A 811 -19.76 34.56 31.98
CA ILE A 811 -20.46 35.86 31.98
C ILE A 811 -21.80 35.72 32.70
N ALA A 812 -21.74 35.52 34.02
CA ALA A 812 -22.77 36.07 34.89
C ALA A 812 -22.14 37.29 35.56
N PRO A 813 -22.71 38.51 35.43
CA PRO A 813 -22.26 39.63 36.25
C PRO A 813 -22.46 39.24 37.71
N GLN A 814 -21.44 39.48 38.55
CA GLN A 814 -21.59 39.35 40.00
C GLN A 814 -22.80 40.19 40.44
N PRO A 815 -23.74 39.65 41.24
CA PRO A 815 -24.83 40.47 41.75
C PRO A 815 -24.23 41.56 42.64
N GLU A 816 -24.55 42.81 42.32
CA GLU A 816 -24.23 43.95 43.16
C GLU A 816 -24.69 43.67 44.60
N SER A 817 -23.80 43.88 45.55
CA SER A 817 -24.11 43.85 46.97
C SER A 817 -25.10 44.97 47.28
N HIS A 818 -26.39 44.66 47.35
CA HIS A 818 -27.37 45.54 47.99
C HIS A 818 -27.04 45.63 49.49
N GLU A 819 -26.66 46.82 49.94
CA GLU A 819 -26.71 47.21 51.35
C GLU A 819 -28.14 47.02 51.88
N PRO A 820 -28.31 46.51 53.11
CA PRO A 820 -29.62 46.41 53.72
C PRO A 820 -30.07 47.80 54.20
N ASP A 821 -31.17 48.31 53.66
CA ASP A 821 -31.89 49.44 54.21
C ASP A 821 -32.20 49.20 55.69
N GLN A 822 -31.55 49.98 56.56
CA GLN A 822 -31.92 50.08 57.96
C GLN A 822 -33.23 50.85 58.07
N VAL A 823 -34.27 50.13 58.45
CA VAL A 823 -35.47 50.69 59.05
C VAL A 823 -35.10 51.31 60.40
N ASN A 824 -35.35 52.60 60.58
CA ASN A 824 -35.85 53.18 61.85
C ASN A 824 -36.39 54.60 61.65
N VAL A 825 -37.69 54.74 61.97
CA VAL A 825 -38.48 55.90 62.46
C VAL A 825 -38.14 57.30 61.95
#